data_AF-A0A0S8GIK1-F1
#
_entry.id   AF-A0A0S8GIK1-F1
#
_cell.length_a   1.000
_cell.length_b   1.000
_cell.length_c   1.000
_cell.angle_alpha   90.00
_cell.angle_beta   90.00
_cell.angle_gamma   90.00
#
_symmetry.space_group_name_H-M   'P 1'
#
loop_
_entity.id
_entity.type
_entity.pdbx_description
1 polymer ?
#
loop_
_entity_poly.entity_id
_entity_poly.type
_entity_poly.pdbx_seq_one_letter_code
_entity_poly.pdbx_strand_id
1 'polypeptide(L)'
;MATPADKVKGKGDFTYRRYKDGDHEWRSMHDKIFVADATDKCPTYIHKTPPCQASCPSGEDIRGWLNIVRGIEKPPKDVKWQEYAFQRSTDANPFPSMMGRVCPAPCQTGCNRNSVEDFVGINSVEQFIGDWALQNKIDYKASEQSTGKKVAVIGGGPAGLAAAYQLRRKGHAVTVFDDHEELGGMARYGVPGYRLPREVLDGEFNRIVAMGVEVRTKTRVGTDVPMAEIEKNYDAVLFAIGCKSGRALPIPGAEANNCITGVAFLEAFNQGRLKAVSGRIVVVGGGDTSIDVASVARRLGYIKEMSESERPEYIVLGHTAHDVAVTARKEGAEVMLISRQPVEKMNAAKHEIDDAQREGVAIRGALQPVSVVLDGNGRAKALRVVELDYSSGKPVEKPGSEQDLEADLIVSAIGQMGDFRGMEDFNNGKGLINADKFYQVPNKPGFFVCGDIIRPHLLTTVIGQASIAAESIDQYLKKQEPSKRPKVDVHHFKLLDKLQEVGLTPQAFKPEGPADERPTDRGQRGTSLQGKAVGGFAVHNYEDRADAEICQSSELFLGHFEFTPRNKRTEMVPDAQEVLGHFKERMLGLSEQQTVAEAKRCMSCGMCFECDNCVIFCPQTAVKRTPKAESTMGRYVYTDYALCIGCHICADVCPTGYIKMGMGDH
;
A
#
# COMPACT_ATOMS: atom_id res chain seq x y z
N MET A 1 14.14 -31.67 -27.85
CA MET A 1 13.71 -32.93 -28.50
C MET A 1 14.07 -34.06 -27.55
N ALA A 2 13.16 -35.00 -27.28
CA ALA A 2 13.42 -36.18 -26.46
C ALA A 2 12.84 -37.41 -27.16
N THR A 3 13.66 -38.43 -27.35
CA THR A 3 13.28 -39.71 -27.96
C THR A 3 12.73 -40.64 -26.86
N PRO A 4 11.72 -41.49 -27.11
CA PRO A 4 11.02 -42.22 -26.06
C PRO A 4 11.84 -43.33 -25.38
N ALA A 5 11.41 -43.67 -24.16
CA ALA A 5 11.93 -44.78 -23.39
C ALA A 5 11.56 -46.14 -24.00
N ASP A 6 12.50 -47.09 -23.98
CA ASP A 6 12.14 -48.50 -23.99
C ASP A 6 13.20 -49.39 -23.33
N LYS A 7 12.72 -50.43 -22.63
CA LYS A 7 13.46 -51.56 -22.03
C LYS A 7 14.45 -51.29 -20.87
N VAL A 8 13.94 -51.46 -19.65
CA VAL A 8 14.65 -52.27 -18.63
C VAL A 8 13.68 -53.32 -18.05
N LYS A 9 13.92 -54.60 -18.36
CA LYS A 9 13.38 -55.75 -17.63
C LYS A 9 14.50 -56.34 -16.79
N GLY A 10 14.25 -56.53 -15.49
CA GLY A 10 15.16 -57.27 -14.61
C GLY A 10 14.86 -56.99 -13.14
N LYS A 11 14.12 -57.89 -12.47
CA LYS A 11 14.02 -57.90 -11.01
C LYS A 11 15.25 -58.58 -10.43
N GLY A 12 15.78 -58.01 -9.34
CA GLY A 12 16.79 -58.63 -8.49
C GLY A 12 16.80 -57.94 -7.12
N ASP A 13 16.16 -58.59 -6.15
CA ASP A 13 16.21 -58.39 -4.68
C ASP A 13 16.62 -57.01 -4.13
N PHE A 14 15.61 -56.22 -3.76
CA PHE A 14 15.80 -55.00 -2.97
C PHE A 14 16.23 -55.33 -1.53
N THR A 15 17.46 -54.99 -1.18
CA THR A 15 17.93 -54.93 0.22
C THR A 15 17.88 -53.48 0.71
N TYR A 16 17.17 -53.21 1.80
CA TYR A 16 16.90 -51.85 2.31
C TYR A 16 18.11 -51.18 3.00
N ARG A 17 19.32 -51.23 2.42
CA ARG A 17 20.51 -50.48 2.88
C ARG A 17 21.35 -50.01 1.69
N ARG A 18 21.62 -48.69 1.61
CA ARG A 18 22.38 -48.04 0.51
C ARG A 18 23.89 -48.33 0.55
N TYR A 19 24.45 -48.68 1.71
CA TYR A 19 25.89 -48.90 1.93
C TYR A 19 26.18 -50.16 2.75
N LYS A 20 27.39 -50.70 2.57
CA LYS A 20 27.98 -51.72 3.45
C LYS A 20 28.85 -51.03 4.50
N ASP A 21 28.96 -51.62 5.69
CA ASP A 21 29.87 -51.11 6.72
C ASP A 21 31.32 -51.13 6.19
N GLY A 22 31.99 -49.97 6.19
CA GLY A 22 33.35 -49.79 5.65
C GLY A 22 33.46 -49.24 4.22
N ASP A 23 32.37 -48.76 3.60
CA ASP A 23 32.44 -48.06 2.31
C ASP A 23 32.98 -46.62 2.49
N HIS A 24 34.01 -46.27 1.70
CA HIS A 24 34.74 -44.99 1.77
C HIS A 24 34.94 -44.34 0.38
N GLU A 25 34.34 -44.87 -0.70
CA GLU A 25 34.55 -44.32 -2.05
C GLU A 25 33.67 -43.09 -2.35
N TRP A 26 34.31 -41.95 -2.63
CA TRP A 26 33.60 -40.73 -3.03
C TRP A 26 33.30 -40.71 -4.54
N ARG A 27 32.14 -41.26 -4.92
CA ARG A 27 31.65 -41.24 -6.33
C ARG A 27 31.37 -39.83 -6.85
N SER A 28 31.29 -39.70 -8.18
CA SER A 28 31.03 -38.41 -8.86
C SER A 28 29.67 -37.83 -8.45
N MET A 29 29.53 -36.51 -8.50
CA MET A 29 28.27 -35.84 -8.16
C MET A 29 27.13 -36.25 -9.11
N HIS A 30 27.44 -36.61 -10.36
CA HIS A 30 26.44 -37.02 -11.34
C HIS A 30 25.80 -38.37 -10.98
N ASP A 31 26.60 -39.32 -10.48
CA ASP A 31 26.17 -40.66 -10.08
C ASP A 31 25.44 -40.69 -8.72
N LYS A 32 25.41 -39.54 -8.03
CA LYS A 32 24.81 -39.37 -6.70
C LYS A 32 23.37 -38.85 -6.77
N ILE A 33 23.13 -37.85 -7.63
CA ILE A 33 21.87 -37.07 -7.66
C ILE A 33 20.62 -37.94 -7.92
N PHE A 34 20.70 -39.05 -8.66
CA PHE A 34 19.57 -39.96 -8.89
C PHE A 34 19.99 -41.42 -8.83
N VAL A 35 19.44 -42.17 -7.86
CA VAL A 35 19.59 -43.62 -7.72
C VAL A 35 18.19 -44.25 -7.75
N ALA A 36 17.76 -44.67 -8.93
CA ALA A 36 16.41 -45.20 -9.19
C ALA A 36 15.29 -44.22 -8.77
N ASP A 37 14.54 -44.53 -7.69
CA ASP A 37 13.46 -43.74 -7.12
C ASP A 37 13.94 -42.74 -6.04
N ALA A 38 15.22 -42.76 -5.71
CA ALA A 38 15.84 -41.85 -4.74
C ALA A 38 16.64 -40.71 -5.40
N THR A 39 16.63 -39.54 -4.77
CA THR A 39 17.51 -38.41 -5.10
C THR A 39 18.06 -37.78 -3.83
N ASP A 40 19.30 -37.31 -3.88
CA ASP A 40 19.89 -36.53 -2.78
C ASP A 40 19.24 -35.13 -2.64
N LYS A 41 18.17 -34.84 -3.40
CA LYS A 41 17.35 -33.64 -3.18
C LYS A 41 16.31 -33.85 -2.09
N CYS A 42 16.42 -33.07 -1.02
CA CYS A 42 15.50 -33.12 0.11
C CYS A 42 14.65 -31.83 0.23
N PRO A 43 13.50 -31.89 0.95
CA PRO A 43 12.60 -30.74 1.14
C PRO A 43 13.23 -29.61 1.96
N THR A 44 13.23 -28.41 1.38
CA THR A 44 13.61 -27.13 2.01
C THR A 44 12.39 -26.23 2.09
N TYR A 45 12.17 -25.61 3.24
CA TYR A 45 11.09 -24.67 3.52
C TYR A 45 11.54 -23.26 3.17
N ILE A 46 11.22 -22.82 1.95
CA ILE A 46 11.67 -21.54 1.39
C ILE A 46 10.61 -20.47 1.62
N HIS A 47 10.88 -19.57 2.54
CA HIS A 47 10.05 -18.41 2.77
C HIS A 47 10.22 -17.37 1.64
N LYS A 48 9.09 -16.89 1.08
CA LYS A 48 9.06 -15.86 0.03
C LYS A 48 8.03 -14.77 0.34
N THR A 49 8.22 -13.60 -0.25
CA THR A 49 7.22 -12.52 -0.20
C THR A 49 6.01 -12.89 -1.08
N PRO A 50 4.77 -12.70 -0.60
CA PRO A 50 3.57 -12.93 -1.41
C PRO A 50 3.34 -11.72 -2.35
N PRO A 51 2.78 -11.92 -3.55
CA PRO A 51 2.75 -10.87 -4.55
C PRO A 51 1.77 -9.73 -4.22
N CYS A 52 0.77 -9.96 -3.36
CA CYS A 52 -0.06 -8.89 -2.81
C CYS A 52 0.75 -7.87 -2.00
N GLN A 53 1.71 -8.34 -1.20
CA GLN A 53 2.63 -7.49 -0.42
C GLN A 53 3.65 -6.81 -1.32
N ALA A 54 4.24 -7.53 -2.28
CA ALA A 54 5.17 -6.93 -3.24
C ALA A 54 4.52 -5.90 -4.17
N SER A 55 3.18 -5.98 -4.35
CA SER A 55 2.39 -4.98 -5.08
C SER A 55 1.86 -3.86 -4.18
N CYS A 56 2.13 -3.87 -2.87
CA CYS A 56 1.63 -2.87 -1.94
C CYS A 56 2.66 -1.74 -1.74
N PRO A 57 2.40 -0.49 -2.17
CA PRO A 57 3.38 0.59 -2.07
C PRO A 57 3.73 1.03 -0.63
N SER A 58 2.86 0.75 0.35
CA SER A 58 3.15 0.93 1.79
C SER A 58 4.09 -0.14 2.35
N GLY A 59 4.26 -1.27 1.65
CA GLY A 59 5.16 -2.37 2.04
C GLY A 59 4.60 -3.31 3.12
N GLU A 60 3.30 -3.32 3.40
CA GLU A 60 2.69 -4.11 4.49
C GLU A 60 2.89 -5.63 4.44
N ASP A 61 3.01 -6.27 5.61
CA ASP A 61 2.90 -7.74 5.80
C ASP A 61 1.45 -8.23 5.67
N ILE A 62 0.88 -8.07 4.47
CA ILE A 62 -0.52 -8.40 4.17
C ILE A 62 -0.85 -9.85 4.53
N ARG A 63 0.06 -10.79 4.24
CA ARG A 63 -0.17 -12.20 4.55
C ARG A 63 -0.10 -12.44 6.07
N GLY A 64 0.79 -11.79 6.81
CA GLY A 64 0.86 -11.92 8.26
C GLY A 64 -0.40 -11.44 8.95
N TRP A 65 -0.87 -10.21 8.67
CA TRP A 65 -2.10 -9.74 9.30
C TRP A 65 -3.35 -10.54 8.84
N LEU A 66 -3.41 -11.01 7.58
CA LEU A 66 -4.45 -11.96 7.16
C LEU A 66 -4.36 -13.31 7.89
N ASN A 67 -3.14 -13.81 8.18
CA ASN A 67 -2.93 -15.03 8.95
C ASN A 67 -3.40 -14.87 10.40
N ILE A 68 -3.27 -13.68 11.00
CA ILE A 68 -3.85 -13.36 12.32
C ILE A 68 -5.39 -13.36 12.24
N VAL A 69 -5.97 -12.60 11.30
CA VAL A 69 -7.43 -12.46 11.14
C VAL A 69 -8.12 -13.81 10.92
N ARG A 70 -7.56 -14.68 10.08
CA ARG A 70 -8.13 -16.02 9.84
C ARG A 70 -7.78 -17.06 10.91
N GLY A 71 -6.97 -16.67 11.89
CA GLY A 71 -6.62 -17.49 13.06
C GLY A 71 -5.56 -18.56 12.83
N ILE A 72 -4.70 -18.44 11.82
CA ILE A 72 -3.48 -19.27 11.68
C ILE A 72 -2.42 -18.79 12.67
N GLU A 73 -2.07 -17.51 12.61
CA GLU A 73 -1.21 -16.90 13.61
C GLU A 73 -2.05 -16.55 14.85
N LYS A 74 -1.65 -17.03 16.03
CA LYS A 74 -2.33 -16.71 17.29
C LYS A 74 -1.71 -15.47 17.93
N PRO A 75 -2.51 -14.57 18.51
CA PRO A 75 -1.97 -13.45 19.29
C PRO A 75 -1.28 -13.96 20.57
N PRO A 76 -0.39 -13.16 21.17
CA PRO A 76 0.11 -13.39 22.52
C PRO A 76 -1.03 -13.55 23.53
N LYS A 77 -0.72 -14.14 24.69
CA LYS A 77 -1.68 -14.30 25.78
C LYS A 77 -2.23 -12.92 26.19
N ASP A 78 -3.54 -12.89 26.46
CA ASP A 78 -4.28 -11.71 26.92
C ASP A 78 -4.40 -10.56 25.87
N VAL A 79 -3.88 -10.74 24.65
CA VAL A 79 -4.07 -9.81 23.50
C VAL A 79 -5.18 -10.32 22.57
N LYS A 80 -6.07 -9.42 22.14
CA LYS A 80 -7.13 -9.75 21.17
C LYS A 80 -6.55 -9.88 19.75
N TRP A 81 -7.11 -10.77 18.92
CA TRP A 81 -6.62 -10.95 17.55
C TRP A 81 -6.76 -9.68 16.71
N GLN A 82 -7.81 -8.88 16.93
CA GLN A 82 -8.02 -7.62 16.22
C GLN A 82 -6.91 -6.60 16.55
N GLU A 83 -6.52 -6.49 17.82
CA GLU A 83 -5.43 -5.64 18.28
C GLU A 83 -4.09 -6.10 17.71
N TYR A 84 -3.83 -7.42 17.72
CA TYR A 84 -2.60 -7.98 17.17
C TYR A 84 -2.50 -7.81 15.64
N ALA A 85 -3.62 -7.94 14.92
CA ALA A 85 -3.69 -7.66 13.48
C ALA A 85 -3.48 -6.16 13.19
N PHE A 86 -4.03 -5.27 14.02
CA PHE A 86 -3.79 -3.82 13.94
C PHE A 86 -2.31 -3.48 14.18
N GLN A 87 -1.68 -4.06 15.22
CA GLN A 87 -0.24 -3.88 15.48
C GLN A 87 0.61 -4.33 14.28
N ARG A 88 0.31 -5.49 13.67
CA ARG A 88 1.04 -6.00 12.48
C ARG A 88 0.80 -5.17 11.21
N SER A 89 -0.43 -4.71 10.94
CA SER A 89 -0.72 -3.84 9.78
C SER A 89 -0.02 -2.48 9.93
N THR A 90 -0.05 -1.93 11.15
CA THR A 90 0.52 -0.61 11.45
C THR A 90 2.03 -0.57 11.57
N ASP A 91 2.73 -1.71 11.54
CA ASP A 91 4.18 -1.74 11.36
C ASP A 91 4.64 -0.94 10.13
N ALA A 92 3.84 -0.96 9.05
CA ALA A 92 4.07 -0.28 7.79
C ALA A 92 3.08 0.88 7.54
N ASN A 93 1.76 0.61 7.66
CA ASN A 93 0.71 1.59 7.37
C ASN A 93 -0.01 2.04 8.66
N PRO A 94 0.27 3.24 9.19
CA PRO A 94 -0.41 3.74 10.40
C PRO A 94 -1.84 4.25 10.14
N PHE A 95 -2.41 4.03 8.95
CA PHE A 95 -3.73 4.49 8.53
C PHE A 95 -4.62 3.39 7.90
N PRO A 96 -4.82 2.21 8.54
CA PRO A 96 -5.63 1.13 7.97
C PRO A 96 -7.10 1.52 7.72
N SER A 97 -7.69 2.39 8.56
CA SER A 97 -9.08 2.82 8.41
C SER A 97 -9.26 3.75 7.20
N MET A 98 -8.33 4.68 6.98
CA MET A 98 -8.27 5.51 5.77
C MET A 98 -7.95 4.65 4.53
N MET A 99 -6.88 3.85 4.55
CA MET A 99 -6.42 3.11 3.36
C MET A 99 -7.44 2.06 2.91
N GLY A 100 -8.11 1.37 3.84
CA GLY A 100 -9.19 0.44 3.51
C GLY A 100 -10.33 1.10 2.72
N ARG A 101 -10.57 2.41 2.89
CA ARG A 101 -11.60 3.18 2.17
C ARG A 101 -11.15 3.69 0.81
N VAL A 102 -9.96 4.29 0.71
CA VAL A 102 -9.54 5.07 -0.47
C VAL A 102 -8.37 4.51 -1.27
N CYS A 103 -7.73 3.43 -0.82
CA CYS A 103 -6.66 2.79 -1.57
C CYS A 103 -7.25 2.08 -2.82
N PRO A 104 -6.69 2.28 -4.04
CA PRO A 104 -7.09 1.51 -5.23
C PRO A 104 -6.60 0.05 -5.19
N ALA A 105 -5.99 -0.38 -4.08
CA ALA A 105 -5.64 -1.75 -3.74
C ALA A 105 -4.87 -2.53 -4.82
N PRO A 106 -3.67 -2.05 -5.27
CA PRO A 106 -2.81 -2.80 -6.19
C PRO A 106 -2.41 -4.18 -5.66
N CYS A 107 -2.42 -4.36 -4.33
CA CYS A 107 -2.28 -5.63 -3.63
C CYS A 107 -3.36 -6.69 -4.00
N GLN A 108 -4.56 -6.26 -4.41
CA GLN A 108 -5.63 -7.12 -4.92
C GLN A 108 -5.39 -7.51 -6.38
N THR A 109 -4.96 -6.57 -7.22
CA THR A 109 -4.55 -6.84 -8.60
C THR A 109 -3.39 -7.86 -8.66
N GLY A 110 -2.40 -7.70 -7.79
CA GLY A 110 -1.26 -8.63 -7.68
C GLY A 110 -1.56 -9.93 -6.91
N CYS A 111 -2.80 -10.22 -6.52
CA CYS A 111 -3.11 -11.41 -5.73
C CYS A 111 -3.08 -12.69 -6.59
N ASN A 112 -2.31 -13.71 -6.20
CA ASN A 112 -2.31 -15.01 -6.91
C ASN A 112 -3.69 -15.70 -6.94
N ARG A 113 -4.66 -15.32 -6.07
CA ARG A 113 -6.01 -15.92 -6.09
C ARG A 113 -6.81 -15.55 -7.35
N ASN A 114 -6.40 -14.50 -8.07
CA ASN A 114 -6.90 -14.20 -9.42
C ASN A 114 -6.63 -15.33 -10.44
N SER A 115 -5.72 -16.28 -10.16
CA SER A 115 -5.51 -17.49 -10.97
C SER A 115 -6.44 -18.66 -10.62
N VAL A 116 -7.32 -18.49 -9.62
CA VAL A 116 -8.35 -19.47 -9.22
C VAL A 116 -9.74 -18.88 -9.46
N GLU A 117 -9.95 -17.62 -9.07
CA GLU A 117 -11.23 -16.92 -9.10
C GLU A 117 -11.02 -15.39 -8.94
N ASP A 118 -11.64 -14.75 -7.93
CA ASP A 118 -11.46 -13.34 -7.55
C ASP A 118 -10.36 -13.15 -6.47
N PHE A 119 -9.81 -11.96 -6.36
CA PHE A 119 -8.81 -11.60 -5.34
C PHE A 119 -9.36 -11.68 -3.91
N VAL A 120 -8.48 -11.72 -2.91
CA VAL A 120 -8.85 -11.56 -1.49
C VAL A 120 -9.24 -10.10 -1.20
N GLY A 121 -10.28 -9.88 -0.42
CA GLY A 121 -10.78 -8.60 0.06
C GLY A 121 -9.85 -7.86 1.04
N ILE A 122 -8.58 -7.71 0.69
CA ILE A 122 -7.51 -7.07 1.47
C ILE A 122 -7.97 -5.73 2.05
N ASN A 123 -8.41 -4.79 1.21
CA ASN A 123 -8.85 -3.45 1.64
C ASN A 123 -10.09 -3.48 2.57
N SER A 124 -11.00 -4.44 2.37
CA SER A 124 -12.17 -4.61 3.26
C SER A 124 -11.81 -5.22 4.62
N VAL A 125 -10.76 -6.04 4.70
CA VAL A 125 -10.22 -6.54 5.98
C VAL A 125 -9.39 -5.44 6.68
N GLU A 126 -8.61 -4.68 5.93
CA GLU A 126 -7.84 -3.52 6.42
C GLU A 126 -8.76 -2.46 7.03
N GLN A 127 -9.87 -2.11 6.35
CA GLN A 127 -10.90 -1.21 6.89
C GLN A 127 -11.43 -1.71 8.24
N PHE A 128 -11.79 -2.99 8.35
CA PHE A 128 -12.28 -3.56 9.62
C PHE A 128 -11.24 -3.44 10.74
N ILE A 129 -9.97 -3.75 10.45
CA ILE A 129 -8.88 -3.66 11.44
C ILE A 129 -8.73 -2.23 11.96
N GLY A 130 -8.74 -1.23 11.07
CA GLY A 130 -8.65 0.19 11.44
C GLY A 130 -9.89 0.69 12.19
N ASP A 131 -11.09 0.36 11.71
CA ASP A 131 -12.36 0.78 12.31
C ASP A 131 -12.54 0.18 13.71
N TRP A 132 -12.18 -1.10 13.90
CA TRP A 132 -12.16 -1.74 15.21
C TRP A 132 -11.18 -1.04 16.17
N ALA A 133 -9.98 -0.69 15.69
CA ALA A 133 -8.97 -0.02 16.50
C ALA A 133 -9.36 1.42 16.90
N LEU A 134 -10.12 2.11 16.05
CA LEU A 134 -10.75 3.41 16.38
C LEU A 134 -11.83 3.24 17.46
N GLN A 135 -12.76 2.29 17.27
CA GLN A 135 -13.87 2.02 18.20
C GLN A 135 -13.37 1.58 19.59
N ASN A 136 -12.28 0.80 19.64
CA ASN A 136 -11.68 0.30 20.88
C ASN A 136 -10.58 1.22 21.45
N LYS A 137 -10.33 2.39 20.82
CA LYS A 137 -9.33 3.38 21.26
C LYS A 137 -7.93 2.78 21.47
N ILE A 138 -7.46 1.99 20.51
CA ILE A 138 -6.11 1.41 20.55
C ILE A 138 -5.08 2.51 20.27
N ASP A 139 -4.13 2.68 21.18
CA ASP A 139 -3.06 3.67 21.08
C ASP A 139 -1.81 3.15 20.37
N TYR A 140 -1.01 4.07 19.81
CA TYR A 140 0.35 3.78 19.35
C TYR A 140 1.38 3.97 20.45
N LYS A 141 2.42 3.14 20.43
CA LYS A 141 3.55 3.21 21.38
C LYS A 141 4.77 3.82 20.69
N ALA A 142 5.27 4.94 21.24
CA ALA A 142 6.59 5.46 20.89
C ALA A 142 7.70 4.60 21.53
N SER A 143 8.95 4.81 21.12
CA SER A 143 10.10 4.26 21.86
C SER A 143 10.18 4.87 23.25
N GLU A 144 10.35 4.02 24.27
CA GLU A 144 10.68 4.45 25.64
C GLU A 144 12.06 5.09 25.73
N GLN A 145 12.96 4.72 24.82
CA GLN A 145 14.31 5.29 24.72
C GLN A 145 14.30 6.50 23.79
N SER A 146 14.67 7.67 24.33
CA SER A 146 14.90 8.89 23.54
C SER A 146 16.30 8.87 22.93
N THR A 147 16.42 9.24 21.66
CA THR A 147 17.71 9.45 20.99
C THR A 147 18.33 10.81 21.29
N GLY A 148 17.57 11.72 21.92
CA GLY A 148 17.94 13.12 22.10
C GLY A 148 17.94 13.96 20.81
N LYS A 149 17.57 13.37 19.67
CA LYS A 149 17.56 14.02 18.35
C LYS A 149 16.20 14.60 18.00
N LYS A 150 16.20 15.73 17.26
CA LYS A 150 15.01 16.47 16.84
C LYS A 150 14.87 16.47 15.32
N VAL A 151 13.68 16.14 14.82
CA VAL A 151 13.36 16.17 13.38
C VAL A 151 12.19 17.13 13.13
N ALA A 152 12.36 18.05 12.19
CA ALA A 152 11.27 18.87 11.67
C ALA A 152 10.61 18.15 10.49
N VAL A 153 9.29 18.02 10.53
CA VAL A 153 8.48 17.49 9.42
C VAL A 153 7.60 18.61 8.90
N ILE A 154 7.84 19.03 7.66
CA ILE A 154 7.14 20.15 7.03
C ILE A 154 6.02 19.58 6.15
N GLY A 155 4.78 19.63 6.64
CA GLY A 155 3.58 19.06 6.03
C GLY A 155 2.94 17.99 6.92
N GLY A 156 1.77 18.30 7.47
CA GLY A 156 0.95 17.43 8.32
C GLY A 156 0.01 16.50 7.55
N GLY A 157 0.36 16.14 6.31
CA GLY A 157 -0.36 15.15 5.50
C GLY A 157 0.04 13.70 5.82
N PRO A 158 -0.56 12.70 5.16
CA PRO A 158 -0.27 11.28 5.41
C PRO A 158 1.22 10.91 5.31
N ALA A 159 1.97 11.52 4.39
CA ALA A 159 3.41 11.33 4.26
C ALA A 159 4.17 11.78 5.52
N GLY A 160 3.92 13.02 5.98
CA GLY A 160 4.59 13.58 7.15
C GLY A 160 4.17 12.89 8.46
N LEU A 161 2.89 12.54 8.60
CA LEU A 161 2.40 11.82 9.76
C LEU A 161 2.88 10.36 9.81
N ALA A 162 2.97 9.65 8.68
CA ALA A 162 3.60 8.33 8.62
C ALA A 162 5.09 8.39 8.99
N ALA A 163 5.81 9.42 8.53
CA ALA A 163 7.21 9.62 8.92
C ALA A 163 7.33 9.93 10.42
N ALA A 164 6.47 10.81 10.96
CA ALA A 164 6.44 11.13 12.38
C ALA A 164 6.19 9.87 13.24
N TYR A 165 5.22 9.02 12.85
CA TYR A 165 4.96 7.73 13.47
C TYR A 165 6.22 6.85 13.54
N GLN A 166 6.90 6.61 12.40
CA GLN A 166 8.10 5.78 12.36
C GLN A 166 9.29 6.42 13.12
N LEU A 167 9.45 7.75 13.08
CA LEU A 167 10.49 8.47 13.82
C LEU A 167 10.27 8.41 15.34
N ARG A 168 9.02 8.52 15.81
CA ARG A 168 8.67 8.34 17.24
C ARG A 168 8.91 6.90 17.72
N ARG A 169 8.63 5.89 16.89
CA ARG A 169 9.01 4.48 17.15
C ARG A 169 10.52 4.25 17.23
N LYS A 170 11.32 5.11 16.58
CA LYS A 170 12.79 5.09 16.63
C LYS A 170 13.39 5.96 17.74
N GLY A 171 12.56 6.67 18.52
CA GLY A 171 12.98 7.46 19.69
C GLY A 171 13.35 8.91 19.41
N HIS A 172 13.20 9.39 18.17
CA HIS A 172 13.46 10.79 17.82
C HIS A 172 12.31 11.69 18.27
N ALA A 173 12.61 12.90 18.72
CA ALA A 173 11.61 13.94 18.91
C ALA A 173 11.19 14.52 17.56
N VAL A 174 9.90 14.79 17.37
CA VAL A 174 9.35 15.25 16.07
C VAL A 174 8.45 16.46 16.29
N THR A 175 8.68 17.52 15.50
CA THR A 175 7.75 18.63 15.35
C THR A 175 7.19 18.63 13.93
N VAL A 176 5.86 18.56 13.79
CA VAL A 176 5.14 18.67 12.52
C VAL A 176 4.67 20.13 12.35
N PHE A 177 5.04 20.75 11.24
CA PHE A 177 4.55 22.06 10.82
C PHE A 177 3.52 21.87 9.70
N ASP A 178 2.34 22.49 9.79
CA ASP A 178 1.40 22.56 8.67
C ASP A 178 0.83 23.98 8.53
N ASP A 179 0.60 24.38 7.28
CA ASP A 179 0.08 25.68 6.88
C ASP A 179 -1.44 25.81 7.07
N HIS A 180 -2.16 24.69 7.30
CA HIS A 180 -3.61 24.66 7.52
C HIS A 180 -3.96 24.62 9.02
N GLU A 181 -5.24 24.83 9.34
CA GLU A 181 -5.79 24.73 10.69
C GLU A 181 -5.77 23.31 11.26
N GLU A 182 -5.99 22.30 10.41
CA GLU A 182 -6.10 20.89 10.82
C GLU A 182 -5.13 20.01 10.03
N LEU A 183 -4.71 18.92 10.65
CA LEU A 183 -3.84 17.92 10.02
C LEU A 183 -4.59 17.09 8.96
N GLY A 184 -3.86 16.62 7.95
CA GLY A 184 -4.35 15.67 6.95
C GLY A 184 -4.04 16.01 5.50
N GLY A 185 -3.58 17.23 5.19
CA GLY A 185 -3.19 17.64 3.83
C GLY A 185 -4.25 17.26 2.79
N MET A 186 -3.85 16.69 1.64
CA MET A 186 -4.77 16.29 0.57
C MET A 186 -5.80 15.21 0.97
N ALA A 187 -5.57 14.42 2.04
CA ALA A 187 -6.57 13.46 2.53
C ALA A 187 -7.76 14.17 3.23
N ARG A 188 -7.51 15.29 3.91
CA ARG A 188 -8.58 16.15 4.46
C ARG A 188 -9.12 17.12 3.42
N TYR A 189 -8.24 17.84 2.74
CA TYR A 189 -8.61 18.99 1.92
C TYR A 189 -8.88 18.65 0.45
N GLY A 190 -8.42 17.51 -0.05
CA GLY A 190 -8.77 16.99 -1.38
C GLY A 190 -9.91 15.98 -1.35
N VAL A 191 -9.71 14.85 -0.65
CA VAL A 191 -10.65 13.72 -0.70
C VAL A 191 -11.98 14.08 -0.01
N PRO A 192 -13.13 13.97 -0.69
CA PRO A 192 -14.45 14.26 -0.12
C PRO A 192 -14.80 13.43 1.12
N GLY A 193 -15.46 14.06 2.09
CA GLY A 193 -15.84 13.43 3.37
C GLY A 193 -16.71 12.17 3.24
N TYR A 194 -17.50 12.04 2.16
CA TYR A 194 -18.30 10.84 1.90
C TYR A 194 -17.46 9.63 1.42
N ARG A 195 -16.23 9.84 0.93
CA ARG A 195 -15.25 8.78 0.66
C ARG A 195 -14.38 8.50 1.87
N LEU A 196 -14.08 9.55 2.65
CA LEU A 196 -13.14 9.51 3.75
C LEU A 196 -13.64 10.37 4.92
N PRO A 197 -14.42 9.77 5.84
CA PRO A 197 -15.05 10.47 6.96
C PRO A 197 -14.04 11.21 7.83
N ARG A 198 -14.43 12.35 8.40
CA ARG A 198 -13.50 13.25 9.10
C ARG A 198 -13.14 12.72 10.49
N GLU A 199 -14.11 12.16 11.18
CA GLU A 199 -13.95 11.44 12.44
C GLU A 199 -12.98 10.24 12.35
N VAL A 200 -12.93 9.58 11.19
CA VAL A 200 -11.95 8.52 10.90
C VAL A 200 -10.54 9.11 10.76
N LEU A 201 -10.38 10.16 9.95
CA LEU A 201 -9.12 10.87 9.80
C LEU A 201 -8.59 11.43 11.13
N ASP A 202 -9.46 12.11 11.87
CA ASP A 202 -9.14 12.68 13.18
C ASP A 202 -8.65 11.59 14.14
N GLY A 203 -9.35 10.46 14.21
CA GLY A 203 -8.96 9.35 15.08
C GLY A 203 -7.59 8.74 14.71
N GLU A 204 -7.29 8.55 13.43
CA GLU A 204 -5.99 8.00 13.02
C GLU A 204 -4.84 9.01 13.17
N PHE A 205 -5.06 10.29 12.87
CA PHE A 205 -4.03 11.33 13.02
C PHE A 205 -3.77 11.65 14.50
N ASN A 206 -4.81 11.77 15.33
CA ASN A 206 -4.65 12.02 16.77
C ASN A 206 -3.92 10.88 17.49
N ARG A 207 -4.06 9.62 17.03
CA ARG A 207 -3.29 8.48 17.55
C ARG A 207 -1.78 8.64 17.34
N ILE A 208 -1.35 9.30 16.26
CA ILE A 208 0.06 9.63 16.01
C ILE A 208 0.50 10.82 16.86
N VAL A 209 -0.33 11.86 16.98
CA VAL A 209 -0.05 13.03 17.84
C VAL A 209 0.14 12.60 19.30
N ALA A 210 -0.69 11.67 19.79
CA ALA A 210 -0.62 11.09 21.14
C ALA A 210 0.72 10.41 21.47
N MET A 211 1.55 10.06 20.47
CA MET A 211 2.92 9.56 20.66
C MET A 211 3.92 10.64 21.15
N GLY A 212 3.45 11.86 21.41
CA GLY A 212 4.29 13.01 21.76
C GLY A 212 4.91 13.68 20.54
N VAL A 213 4.16 13.80 19.44
CA VAL A 213 4.54 14.64 18.29
C VAL A 213 4.10 16.08 18.61
N GLU A 214 5.03 17.03 18.57
CA GLU A 214 4.68 18.45 18.64
C GLU A 214 4.04 18.87 17.31
N VAL A 215 2.92 19.60 17.36
CA VAL A 215 2.19 20.04 16.16
C VAL A 215 2.07 21.55 16.16
N ARG A 216 2.44 22.18 15.02
CA ARG A 216 2.30 23.60 14.75
C ARG A 216 1.49 23.79 13.48
N THR A 217 0.16 23.85 13.63
CA THR A 217 -0.78 24.23 12.57
C THR A 217 -0.75 25.74 12.34
N LYS A 218 -1.39 26.20 11.25
CA LYS A 218 -1.40 27.61 10.80
C LYS A 218 0.01 28.22 10.74
N THR A 219 1.01 27.42 10.41
CA THR A 219 2.44 27.79 10.44
C THR A 219 3.12 27.33 9.16
N ARG A 220 3.23 28.23 8.18
CA ARG A 220 3.96 27.99 6.92
C ARG A 220 5.46 28.22 7.11
N VAL A 221 6.23 27.14 7.05
CA VAL A 221 7.69 27.25 6.88
C VAL A 221 7.99 27.92 5.53
N GLY A 222 8.90 28.88 5.54
CA GLY A 222 9.21 29.77 4.41
C GLY A 222 8.66 31.19 4.59
N THR A 223 7.48 31.37 5.21
CA THR A 223 6.88 32.71 5.43
C THR A 223 6.75 33.07 6.90
N ASP A 224 6.14 32.18 7.69
CA ASP A 224 5.80 32.44 9.10
C ASP A 224 6.95 32.02 10.02
N VAL A 225 7.67 30.97 9.60
CA VAL A 225 8.95 30.54 10.18
C VAL A 225 9.98 30.43 9.05
N PRO A 226 11.07 31.22 9.05
CA PRO A 226 12.10 31.15 8.01
C PRO A 226 12.78 29.78 7.98
N MET A 227 13.13 29.28 6.79
CA MET A 227 13.79 27.96 6.65
C MET A 227 15.08 27.87 7.47
N ALA A 228 15.88 28.95 7.51
CA ALA A 228 17.11 29.03 8.31
C ALA A 228 16.90 28.85 9.83
N GLU A 229 15.70 29.11 10.36
CA GLU A 229 15.38 28.80 11.77
C GLU A 229 15.17 27.30 11.97
N ILE A 230 14.49 26.64 11.03
CA ILE A 230 14.31 25.19 11.05
C ILE A 230 15.67 24.48 10.96
N GLU A 231 16.55 24.91 10.05
CA GLU A 231 17.91 24.37 9.88
C GLU A 231 18.77 24.50 11.14
N LYS A 232 18.56 25.56 11.92
CA LYS A 232 19.31 25.81 13.16
C LYS A 232 18.80 25.00 14.35
N ASN A 233 17.50 24.70 14.40
CA ASN A 233 16.83 24.18 15.60
C ASN A 233 16.61 22.65 15.59
N TYR A 234 16.82 21.98 14.47
CA TYR A 234 16.56 20.55 14.27
C TYR A 234 17.78 19.82 13.69
N ASP A 235 18.00 18.56 14.07
CA ASP A 235 19.12 17.74 13.58
C ASP A 235 18.89 17.22 12.15
N ALA A 236 17.64 17.14 11.71
CA ALA A 236 17.23 16.77 10.36
C ALA A 236 15.87 17.41 10.00
N VAL A 237 15.62 17.57 8.69
CA VAL A 237 14.40 18.13 8.12
C VAL A 237 13.80 17.15 7.12
N LEU A 238 12.48 16.98 7.13
CA LEU A 238 11.72 16.23 6.15
C LEU A 238 10.67 17.11 5.46
N PHE A 239 10.80 17.31 4.15
CA PHE A 239 9.78 17.94 3.32
C PHE A 239 8.69 16.93 2.94
N ALA A 240 7.49 17.12 3.48
CA ALA A 240 6.28 16.34 3.21
C ALA A 240 5.11 17.24 2.77
N ILE A 241 5.42 18.42 2.20
CA ILE A 241 4.46 19.49 1.88
C ILE A 241 3.39 19.11 0.86
N GLY A 242 3.64 18.08 0.05
CA GLY A 242 2.74 17.60 -1.01
C GLY A 242 2.57 18.60 -2.16
N CYS A 243 1.66 18.28 -3.09
CA CYS A 243 1.31 19.17 -4.21
C CYS A 243 -0.04 19.87 -3.96
N LYS A 244 -0.04 20.90 -3.10
CA LYS A 244 -1.27 21.60 -2.66
C LYS A 244 -1.81 22.66 -3.65
N SER A 245 -1.12 22.94 -4.77
CA SER A 245 -1.58 23.94 -5.76
C SER A 245 -2.06 23.30 -7.06
N GLY A 246 -3.25 23.69 -7.54
CA GLY A 246 -3.82 23.20 -8.81
C GLY A 246 -3.27 23.91 -10.05
N ARG A 247 -3.37 23.28 -11.23
CA ARG A 247 -2.97 23.86 -12.52
C ARG A 247 -4.17 24.47 -13.25
N ALA A 248 -4.08 25.75 -13.63
CA ALA A 248 -5.01 26.41 -14.56
C ALA A 248 -4.95 25.77 -15.96
N LEU A 249 -5.99 25.98 -16.78
CA LEU A 249 -5.99 25.50 -18.17
C LEU A 249 -5.01 26.34 -19.01
N PRO A 250 -4.04 25.75 -19.73
CA PRO A 250 -3.07 26.48 -20.54
C PRO A 250 -3.66 26.86 -21.92
N ILE A 251 -4.81 27.57 -21.92
CA ILE A 251 -5.56 27.95 -23.12
C ILE A 251 -6.04 29.41 -23.04
N PRO A 252 -6.24 30.10 -24.18
CA PRO A 252 -6.77 31.46 -24.19
C PRO A 252 -8.12 31.58 -23.46
N GLY A 253 -8.27 32.64 -22.66
CA GLY A 253 -9.50 32.93 -21.89
C GLY A 253 -9.62 32.19 -20.54
N ALA A 254 -8.68 31.31 -20.19
CA ALA A 254 -8.71 30.56 -18.92
C ALA A 254 -8.50 31.43 -17.65
N GLU A 255 -8.12 32.70 -17.81
CA GLU A 255 -8.00 33.68 -16.72
C GLU A 255 -9.36 34.25 -16.25
N ALA A 256 -10.48 33.84 -16.85
CA ALA A 256 -11.81 34.25 -16.42
C ALA A 256 -12.09 33.77 -14.98
N ASN A 257 -12.68 34.61 -14.14
CA ASN A 257 -12.86 34.31 -12.70
C ASN A 257 -13.56 32.97 -12.43
N ASN A 258 -14.52 32.55 -13.27
CA ASN A 258 -15.22 31.26 -13.19
C ASN A 258 -14.50 30.10 -13.91
N CYS A 259 -13.18 30.22 -14.15
CA CYS A 259 -12.26 29.14 -14.49
C CYS A 259 -11.36 28.86 -13.29
N ILE A 260 -11.74 27.90 -12.45
CA ILE A 260 -11.06 27.59 -11.18
C ILE A 260 -10.30 26.25 -11.25
N THR A 261 -9.41 25.98 -10.29
CA THR A 261 -8.72 24.68 -10.20
C THR A 261 -9.51 23.69 -9.33
N GLY A 262 -9.44 22.41 -9.68
CA GLY A 262 -10.09 21.33 -8.94
C GLY A 262 -9.59 21.18 -7.50
N VAL A 263 -8.32 21.54 -7.24
CA VAL A 263 -7.75 21.55 -5.89
C VAL A 263 -8.44 22.62 -5.04
N ALA A 264 -8.52 23.86 -5.53
CA ALA A 264 -9.17 24.95 -4.81
C ALA A 264 -10.68 24.72 -4.62
N PHE A 265 -11.34 24.11 -5.62
CA PHE A 265 -12.74 23.68 -5.53
C PHE A 265 -12.97 22.66 -4.41
N LEU A 266 -12.19 21.57 -4.39
CA LEU A 266 -12.29 20.53 -3.38
C LEU A 266 -11.90 21.03 -1.99
N GLU A 267 -10.88 21.88 -1.88
CA GLU A 267 -10.48 22.49 -0.62
C GLU A 267 -11.62 23.35 -0.04
N ALA A 268 -12.23 24.22 -0.86
CA ALA A 268 -13.35 25.05 -0.44
C ALA A 268 -14.58 24.23 -0.02
N PHE A 269 -14.85 23.11 -0.71
CA PHE A 269 -15.89 22.16 -0.31
C PHE A 269 -15.57 21.47 1.02
N ASN A 270 -14.35 20.93 1.16
CA ASN A 270 -13.93 20.16 2.33
C ASN A 270 -13.77 21.01 3.59
N GLN A 271 -13.51 22.31 3.44
CA GLN A 271 -13.56 23.32 4.53
C GLN A 271 -14.99 23.84 4.81
N GLY A 272 -16.02 23.33 4.12
CA GLY A 272 -17.41 23.75 4.31
C GLY A 272 -17.76 25.15 3.77
N ARG A 273 -16.82 25.83 3.10
CA ARG A 273 -17.02 27.16 2.49
C ARG A 273 -17.94 27.06 1.27
N LEU A 274 -17.73 26.07 0.41
CA LEU A 274 -18.50 25.85 -0.81
C LEU A 274 -19.68 24.92 -0.57
N LYS A 275 -20.89 25.50 -0.56
CA LYS A 275 -22.16 24.80 -0.26
C LYS A 275 -23.10 24.61 -1.46
N ALA A 276 -22.78 25.16 -2.63
CA ALA A 276 -23.56 25.07 -3.86
C ALA A 276 -22.61 25.34 -5.06
N VAL A 277 -23.07 25.08 -6.28
CA VAL A 277 -22.32 25.30 -7.52
C VAL A 277 -23.14 26.08 -8.55
N SER A 278 -22.61 26.32 -9.75
CA SER A 278 -23.33 26.93 -10.87
C SER A 278 -24.23 25.91 -11.59
N GLY A 279 -25.14 26.39 -12.45
CA GLY A 279 -26.10 25.54 -13.17
C GLY A 279 -25.46 24.48 -14.07
N ARG A 280 -24.55 24.90 -14.96
CA ARG A 280 -23.81 24.04 -15.89
C ARG A 280 -22.31 24.10 -15.63
N ILE A 281 -21.67 22.94 -15.55
CA ILE A 281 -20.29 22.81 -15.08
C ILE A 281 -19.51 21.89 -16.01
N VAL A 282 -18.38 22.38 -16.51
CA VAL A 282 -17.43 21.57 -17.29
C VAL A 282 -16.16 21.32 -16.48
N VAL A 283 -15.92 20.07 -16.13
CA VAL A 283 -14.72 19.60 -15.42
C VAL A 283 -13.73 19.03 -16.44
N VAL A 284 -12.49 19.49 -16.41
CA VAL A 284 -11.43 19.05 -17.33
C VAL A 284 -10.42 18.19 -16.59
N GLY A 285 -10.39 16.89 -16.86
CA GLY A 285 -9.44 15.96 -16.24
C GLY A 285 -9.74 14.48 -16.55
N GLY A 286 -8.81 13.61 -16.12
CA GLY A 286 -8.91 12.17 -16.36
C GLY A 286 -8.44 11.29 -15.20
N GLY A 287 -8.28 11.87 -14.00
CA GLY A 287 -7.85 11.17 -12.77
C GLY A 287 -8.83 11.39 -11.62
N ASP A 288 -8.59 10.77 -10.47
CA ASP A 288 -9.55 10.71 -9.35
C ASP A 288 -10.00 12.11 -8.88
N THR A 289 -9.10 13.10 -8.85
CA THR A 289 -9.44 14.52 -8.55
C THR A 289 -10.54 15.08 -9.44
N SER A 290 -10.56 14.71 -10.73
CA SER A 290 -11.58 15.18 -11.65
C SER A 290 -12.94 14.50 -11.42
N ILE A 291 -12.93 13.22 -11.04
CA ILE A 291 -14.13 12.48 -10.64
C ILE A 291 -14.69 13.06 -9.33
N ASP A 292 -13.86 13.30 -8.32
CA ASP A 292 -14.28 13.92 -7.05
C ASP A 292 -14.88 15.31 -7.27
N VAL A 293 -14.28 16.16 -8.10
CA VAL A 293 -14.86 17.47 -8.46
C VAL A 293 -16.25 17.30 -9.09
N ALA A 294 -16.40 16.38 -10.05
CA ALA A 294 -17.65 16.19 -10.76
C ALA A 294 -18.76 15.62 -9.85
N SER A 295 -18.46 14.60 -9.05
CA SER A 295 -19.38 14.04 -8.05
C SER A 295 -19.75 15.04 -6.95
N VAL A 296 -18.79 15.81 -6.42
CA VAL A 296 -19.08 16.87 -5.45
C VAL A 296 -19.97 17.94 -6.06
N ALA A 297 -19.68 18.41 -7.27
CA ALA A 297 -20.53 19.38 -7.96
C ALA A 297 -21.97 18.86 -8.17
N ARG A 298 -22.11 17.61 -8.59
CA ARG A 298 -23.41 16.94 -8.79
C ARG A 298 -24.18 16.78 -7.48
N ARG A 299 -23.51 16.42 -6.38
CA ARG A 299 -24.09 16.27 -5.03
C ARG A 299 -24.43 17.63 -4.38
N LEU A 300 -23.65 18.68 -4.64
CA LEU A 300 -23.89 20.02 -4.08
C LEU A 300 -25.15 20.69 -4.66
N GLY A 301 -25.34 20.59 -5.98
CA GLY A 301 -26.40 21.28 -6.72
C GLY A 301 -26.22 22.79 -6.77
N TYR A 302 -27.08 23.45 -7.55
CA TYR A 302 -27.06 24.90 -7.77
C TYR A 302 -28.28 25.59 -7.17
N ILE A 303 -28.23 26.92 -7.10
CA ILE A 303 -29.31 27.79 -6.63
C ILE A 303 -29.59 28.80 -7.75
N LYS A 304 -30.85 28.91 -8.18
CA LYS A 304 -31.24 29.75 -9.33
C LYS A 304 -30.97 31.24 -9.12
N GLU A 305 -31.33 31.76 -7.96
CA GLU A 305 -31.20 33.18 -7.61
C GLU A 305 -30.06 33.36 -6.61
N MET A 306 -28.85 32.96 -7.01
CA MET A 306 -27.63 33.13 -6.23
C MET A 306 -27.09 34.57 -6.38
N SER A 307 -26.77 35.23 -5.26
CA SER A 307 -26.18 36.58 -5.32
C SER A 307 -24.78 36.54 -5.95
N GLU A 308 -24.33 37.66 -6.55
CA GLU A 308 -23.03 37.69 -7.22
C GLU A 308 -21.86 37.39 -6.26
N SER A 309 -21.92 37.90 -5.03
CA SER A 309 -20.95 37.63 -3.96
C SER A 309 -20.94 36.19 -3.43
N GLU A 310 -21.97 35.41 -3.76
CA GLU A 310 -22.08 33.99 -3.40
C GLU A 310 -21.76 33.07 -4.58
N ARG A 311 -21.27 33.58 -5.73
CA ARG A 311 -20.91 32.65 -6.83
C ARG A 311 -19.71 31.76 -6.45
N PRO A 312 -19.68 30.49 -6.89
CA PRO A 312 -18.68 29.50 -6.47
C PRO A 312 -17.23 29.97 -6.58
N GLU A 313 -16.90 30.69 -7.64
CA GLU A 313 -15.56 31.22 -7.86
C GLU A 313 -15.10 32.19 -6.78
N TYR A 314 -15.97 33.07 -6.27
CA TYR A 314 -15.59 34.02 -5.22
C TYR A 314 -15.38 33.32 -3.87
N ILE A 315 -16.13 32.24 -3.63
CA ILE A 315 -15.93 31.37 -2.46
C ILE A 315 -14.61 30.62 -2.56
N VAL A 316 -14.34 30.02 -3.72
CA VAL A 316 -13.13 29.23 -3.97
C VAL A 316 -11.87 30.09 -3.87
N LEU A 317 -11.92 31.30 -4.42
CA LEU A 317 -10.84 32.30 -4.33
C LEU A 317 -10.73 32.99 -2.95
N GLY A 318 -11.59 32.65 -1.99
CA GLY A 318 -11.47 33.06 -0.59
C GLY A 318 -11.98 34.46 -0.26
N HIS A 319 -12.81 35.07 -1.12
CA HIS A 319 -13.39 36.40 -0.87
C HIS A 319 -14.54 36.36 0.15
N THR A 320 -15.29 35.26 0.19
CA THR A 320 -16.46 35.03 1.05
C THR A 320 -16.62 33.53 1.34
N ALA A 321 -17.54 33.18 2.26
CA ALA A 321 -18.07 31.81 2.40
C ALA A 321 -19.57 31.82 2.07
N HIS A 322 -20.14 30.70 1.64
CA HIS A 322 -21.59 30.61 1.43
C HIS A 322 -22.35 30.79 2.76
N ASP A 323 -22.96 31.95 2.96
CA ASP A 323 -23.90 32.23 4.06
C ASP A 323 -25.35 31.94 3.64
N VAL A 324 -25.54 30.94 2.77
CA VAL A 324 -26.88 30.54 2.35
C VAL A 324 -27.65 30.03 3.55
N ALA A 325 -28.78 30.68 3.83
CA ALA A 325 -29.78 30.14 4.73
C ALA A 325 -30.16 28.72 4.28
N VAL A 326 -30.24 27.80 5.25
CA VAL A 326 -30.55 26.36 5.05
C VAL A 326 -31.87 26.14 4.27
N THR A 327 -32.71 27.18 4.20
CA THR A 327 -33.99 27.28 3.48
C THR A 327 -33.89 27.38 1.95
N ALA A 328 -32.73 27.65 1.36
CA ALA A 328 -32.61 27.83 -0.10
C ALA A 328 -32.84 26.51 -0.87
N ARG A 329 -33.85 26.48 -1.75
CA ARG A 329 -34.17 25.29 -2.56
C ARG A 329 -33.11 25.07 -3.64
N LYS A 330 -32.29 24.05 -3.44
CA LYS A 330 -31.30 23.59 -4.42
C LYS A 330 -31.94 22.80 -5.55
N GLU A 331 -31.33 22.88 -6.73
CA GLU A 331 -31.64 22.05 -7.89
C GLU A 331 -30.38 21.29 -8.34
N GLY A 332 -30.55 20.18 -9.05
CA GLY A 332 -29.42 19.39 -9.54
C GLY A 332 -28.64 20.13 -10.63
N ALA A 333 -27.32 20.25 -10.47
CA ALA A 333 -26.46 20.85 -11.49
C ALA A 333 -26.25 19.88 -12.68
N GLU A 334 -26.11 20.44 -13.88
CA GLU A 334 -25.63 19.72 -15.07
C GLU A 334 -24.10 19.69 -15.03
N VAL A 335 -23.52 18.48 -14.95
CA VAL A 335 -22.08 18.29 -14.79
C VAL A 335 -21.55 17.43 -15.92
N MET A 336 -20.66 18.00 -16.72
CA MET A 336 -19.92 17.30 -17.77
C MET A 336 -18.44 17.22 -17.40
N LEU A 337 -17.90 16.00 -17.36
CA LEU A 337 -16.47 15.75 -17.25
C LEU A 337 -15.89 15.39 -18.61
N ILE A 338 -14.88 16.14 -19.04
CA ILE A 338 -14.15 15.87 -20.28
C ILE A 338 -12.72 15.42 -20.00
N SER A 339 -12.28 14.42 -20.75
CA SER A 339 -10.91 13.91 -20.73
C SER A 339 -10.30 13.95 -22.12
N ARG A 340 -8.99 14.24 -22.18
CA ARG A 340 -8.20 14.11 -23.41
C ARG A 340 -8.11 12.66 -23.86
N GLN A 341 -8.00 11.73 -22.91
CA GLN A 341 -7.97 10.29 -23.19
C GLN A 341 -9.39 9.76 -23.46
N PRO A 342 -9.54 8.65 -24.20
CA PRO A 342 -10.77 7.86 -24.20
C PRO A 342 -11.16 7.44 -22.77
N VAL A 343 -12.45 7.26 -22.50
CA VAL A 343 -12.96 6.99 -21.14
C VAL A 343 -12.37 5.71 -20.56
N GLU A 344 -12.15 4.71 -21.42
CA GLU A 344 -11.57 3.40 -21.12
C GLU A 344 -10.07 3.48 -20.77
N LYS A 345 -9.43 4.64 -21.01
CA LYS A 345 -8.02 4.91 -20.77
C LYS A 345 -7.79 6.07 -19.78
N MET A 346 -8.83 6.52 -19.09
CA MET A 346 -8.70 7.46 -17.97
C MET A 346 -7.85 6.82 -16.86
N ASN A 347 -7.08 7.65 -16.15
CA ASN A 347 -6.25 7.23 -15.02
C ASN A 347 -7.08 6.99 -13.75
N ALA A 348 -8.31 7.51 -13.69
CA ALA A 348 -9.20 7.34 -12.54
C ALA A 348 -9.62 5.87 -12.36
N ALA A 349 -9.82 5.45 -11.11
CA ALA A 349 -10.25 4.09 -10.84
C ALA A 349 -11.62 3.78 -11.47
N LYS A 350 -11.74 2.67 -12.20
CA LYS A 350 -12.95 2.32 -13.00
C LYS A 350 -14.25 2.43 -12.21
N HIS A 351 -14.26 1.96 -10.97
CA HIS A 351 -15.46 1.99 -10.13
C HIS A 351 -15.89 3.41 -9.73
N GLU A 352 -15.00 4.41 -9.79
CA GLU A 352 -15.32 5.82 -9.53
C GLU A 352 -15.90 6.49 -10.77
N ILE A 353 -15.43 6.09 -11.96
CA ILE A 353 -16.04 6.47 -13.24
C ILE A 353 -17.47 5.91 -13.30
N ASP A 354 -17.64 4.61 -13.01
CA ASP A 354 -18.94 3.93 -13.02
C ASP A 354 -19.93 4.53 -11.99
N ASP A 355 -19.44 4.97 -10.83
CA ASP A 355 -20.27 5.64 -9.80
C ASP A 355 -20.63 7.09 -10.18
N ALA A 356 -19.70 7.89 -10.71
CA ALA A 356 -20.00 9.25 -11.17
C ALA A 356 -21.05 9.25 -12.30
N GLN A 357 -21.00 8.25 -13.19
CA GLN A 357 -22.05 8.05 -14.20
C GLN A 357 -23.41 7.69 -13.58
N ARG A 358 -23.43 6.86 -12.51
CA ARG A 358 -24.66 6.53 -11.76
C ARG A 358 -25.28 7.76 -11.08
N GLU A 359 -24.44 8.67 -10.59
CA GLU A 359 -24.82 9.97 -10.02
C GLU A 359 -25.36 10.97 -11.08
N GLY A 360 -25.22 10.65 -12.38
CA GLY A 360 -25.68 11.48 -13.48
C GLY A 360 -24.65 12.46 -14.04
N VAL A 361 -23.35 12.24 -13.81
CA VAL A 361 -22.27 12.99 -14.48
C VAL A 361 -22.13 12.50 -15.93
N ALA A 362 -22.20 13.42 -16.89
CA ALA A 362 -21.90 13.11 -18.29
C ALA A 362 -20.38 13.05 -18.50
N ILE A 363 -19.84 11.92 -18.96
CA ILE A 363 -18.39 11.75 -19.19
C ILE A 363 -18.10 11.63 -20.69
N ARG A 364 -17.23 12.51 -21.22
CA ARG A 364 -16.78 12.49 -22.63
C ARG A 364 -15.26 12.42 -22.72
N GLY A 365 -14.75 11.27 -23.17
CA GLY A 365 -13.34 11.11 -23.51
C GLY A 365 -12.99 11.68 -24.89
N ALA A 366 -11.70 11.66 -25.22
CA ALA A 366 -11.15 12.10 -26.51
C ALA A 366 -11.48 13.55 -26.90
N LEU A 367 -11.49 14.48 -25.92
CA LEU A 367 -11.71 15.91 -26.14
C LEU A 367 -10.53 16.76 -25.68
N GLN A 368 -10.09 17.68 -26.53
CA GLN A 368 -9.03 18.65 -26.25
C GLN A 368 -9.63 20.05 -26.05
N PRO A 369 -9.45 20.71 -24.90
CA PRO A 369 -9.75 22.13 -24.73
C PRO A 369 -8.90 23.00 -25.65
N VAL A 370 -9.52 23.97 -26.32
CA VAL A 370 -8.89 24.88 -27.30
C VAL A 370 -8.87 26.32 -26.76
N SER A 371 -10.00 26.81 -26.27
CA SER A 371 -10.14 28.15 -25.68
C SER A 371 -11.38 28.25 -24.80
N VAL A 372 -11.41 29.21 -23.89
CA VAL A 372 -12.63 29.58 -23.15
C VAL A 372 -13.37 30.66 -23.94
N VAL A 373 -14.66 30.47 -24.15
CA VAL A 373 -15.53 31.46 -24.80
C VAL A 373 -16.12 32.36 -23.72
N LEU A 374 -15.87 33.67 -23.85
CA LEU A 374 -16.28 34.66 -22.86
C LEU A 374 -17.62 35.33 -23.21
N ASP A 375 -18.31 35.84 -22.19
CA ASP A 375 -19.44 36.76 -22.31
C ASP A 375 -18.97 38.23 -22.39
N GLY A 376 -19.92 39.17 -22.46
CA GLY A 376 -19.63 40.60 -22.52
C GLY A 376 -18.98 41.19 -21.25
N ASN A 377 -18.97 40.45 -20.15
CA ASN A 377 -18.39 40.83 -18.86
C ASN A 377 -17.06 40.11 -18.59
N GLY A 378 -16.54 39.32 -19.54
CA GLY A 378 -15.30 38.56 -19.39
C GLY A 378 -15.44 37.26 -18.57
N ARG A 379 -16.65 36.79 -18.28
CA ARG A 379 -16.87 35.47 -17.66
C ARG A 379 -16.90 34.38 -18.72
N ALA A 380 -16.45 33.18 -18.36
CA ALA A 380 -16.66 32.00 -19.18
C ALA A 380 -18.17 31.70 -19.32
N LYS A 381 -18.62 31.48 -20.57
CA LYS A 381 -19.96 30.98 -20.91
C LYS A 381 -19.94 29.63 -21.63
N ALA A 382 -18.79 29.24 -22.19
CA ALA A 382 -18.58 27.92 -22.78
C ALA A 382 -17.08 27.58 -22.84
N LEU A 383 -16.77 26.28 -22.91
CA LEU A 383 -15.43 25.77 -23.23
C LEU A 383 -15.42 25.26 -24.67
N ARG A 384 -14.59 25.84 -25.54
CA ARG A 384 -14.37 25.31 -26.89
C ARG A 384 -13.47 24.09 -26.83
N VAL A 385 -13.93 23.00 -27.44
CA VAL A 385 -13.19 21.73 -27.52
C VAL A 385 -13.11 21.23 -28.96
N VAL A 386 -12.13 20.39 -29.26
CA VAL A 386 -11.99 19.64 -30.51
C VAL A 386 -11.86 18.14 -30.20
N GLU A 387 -12.36 17.28 -31.09
CA GLU A 387 -12.20 15.83 -30.94
C GLU A 387 -10.76 15.40 -31.23
N LEU A 388 -10.29 14.40 -30.48
CA LEU A 388 -9.00 13.76 -30.66
C LEU A 388 -9.16 12.38 -31.30
N ASP A 389 -8.61 12.18 -32.50
CA ASP A 389 -8.43 10.86 -33.06
C ASP A 389 -7.21 10.17 -32.41
N TYR A 390 -7.38 8.89 -32.08
CA TYR A 390 -6.37 8.02 -31.50
C TYR A 390 -5.96 6.86 -32.45
N SER A 391 -6.48 6.83 -33.69
CA SER A 391 -6.19 5.82 -34.71
C SER A 391 -4.68 5.61 -34.97
N SER A 392 -3.89 6.69 -34.90
CA SER A 392 -2.44 6.68 -35.07
C SER A 392 -1.65 6.18 -33.85
N GLY A 393 -2.34 5.85 -32.74
CA GLY A 393 -1.73 5.58 -31.43
C GLY A 393 -1.32 6.85 -30.65
N LYS A 394 -1.31 8.03 -31.30
CA LYS A 394 -1.14 9.35 -30.67
C LYS A 394 -2.43 10.15 -30.81
N PRO A 395 -2.75 11.06 -29.86
CA PRO A 395 -3.83 12.01 -30.02
C PRO A 395 -3.51 12.99 -31.16
N VAL A 396 -4.39 13.09 -32.13
CA VAL A 396 -4.35 14.06 -33.22
C VAL A 396 -5.70 14.78 -33.26
N GLU A 397 -5.70 16.10 -33.31
CA GLU A 397 -6.93 16.89 -33.44
C GLU A 397 -7.63 16.58 -34.77
N LYS A 398 -8.94 16.41 -34.73
CA LYS A 398 -9.79 16.16 -35.90
C LYS A 398 -10.38 17.50 -36.38
N PRO A 399 -9.85 18.13 -37.45
CA PRO A 399 -10.28 19.47 -37.85
C PRO A 399 -11.75 19.47 -38.28
N GLY A 400 -12.48 20.53 -37.96
CA GLY A 400 -13.92 20.62 -38.25
C GLY A 400 -14.82 19.91 -37.22
N SER A 401 -14.27 19.43 -36.10
CA SER A 401 -15.01 18.87 -34.97
C SER A 401 -15.15 19.83 -33.78
N GLU A 402 -14.74 21.09 -33.97
CA GLU A 402 -14.76 22.12 -32.94
C GLU A 402 -16.20 22.41 -32.48
N GLN A 403 -16.42 22.38 -31.17
CA GLN A 403 -17.72 22.62 -30.56
C GLN A 403 -17.58 23.39 -29.24
N ASP A 404 -18.58 24.20 -28.93
CA ASP A 404 -18.64 24.94 -27.66
C ASP A 404 -19.50 24.16 -26.67
N LEU A 405 -18.91 23.79 -25.53
CA LEU A 405 -19.61 23.17 -24.40
C LEU A 405 -20.08 24.28 -23.45
N GLU A 406 -21.38 24.57 -23.41
CA GLU A 406 -21.92 25.62 -22.54
C GLU A 406 -21.62 25.33 -21.06
N ALA A 407 -21.11 26.35 -20.35
CA ALA A 407 -20.61 26.21 -18.99
C ALA A 407 -20.71 27.54 -18.25
N ASP A 408 -21.31 27.52 -17.06
CA ASP A 408 -21.39 28.65 -16.14
C ASP A 408 -20.22 28.61 -15.12
N LEU A 409 -19.52 27.47 -15.02
CA LEU A 409 -18.30 27.23 -14.25
C LEU A 409 -17.42 26.21 -14.99
N ILE A 410 -16.11 26.49 -15.08
CA ILE A 410 -15.12 25.56 -15.64
C ILE A 410 -14.13 25.20 -14.52
N VAL A 411 -13.86 23.90 -14.35
CA VAL A 411 -12.96 23.41 -13.28
C VAL A 411 -11.80 22.59 -13.86
N SER A 412 -10.59 23.11 -13.70
CA SER A 412 -9.34 22.49 -14.18
C SER A 412 -8.78 21.48 -13.17
N ALA A 413 -8.87 20.19 -13.49
CA ALA A 413 -8.33 19.08 -12.70
C ALA A 413 -7.19 18.36 -13.44
N ILE A 414 -6.34 19.12 -14.14
CA ILE A 414 -5.29 18.61 -15.04
C ILE A 414 -3.93 18.33 -14.36
N GLY A 415 -3.84 18.50 -13.05
CA GLY A 415 -2.63 18.24 -12.26
C GLY A 415 -2.36 19.26 -11.18
N GLN A 416 -1.30 19.01 -10.41
CA GLN A 416 -0.94 19.76 -9.21
C GLN A 416 0.55 20.17 -9.22
N MET A 417 0.97 20.98 -8.25
CA MET A 417 2.36 21.33 -7.96
C MET A 417 2.54 21.72 -6.48
N GLY A 418 3.79 21.75 -6.00
CA GLY A 418 4.15 22.28 -4.69
C GLY A 418 4.15 23.80 -4.63
N ASP A 419 3.97 24.34 -3.42
CA ASP A 419 4.10 25.76 -3.08
C ASP A 419 5.46 25.99 -2.39
N PHE A 420 6.28 26.86 -2.95
CA PHE A 420 7.68 27.06 -2.57
C PHE A 420 7.97 28.46 -2.02
N ARG A 421 6.95 29.23 -1.62
CA ARG A 421 7.13 30.58 -1.07
C ARG A 421 8.06 30.57 0.15
N GLY A 422 9.25 31.15 0.02
CA GLY A 422 10.31 31.15 1.04
C GLY A 422 11.10 29.84 1.14
N MET A 423 10.99 28.96 0.15
CA MET A 423 11.69 27.68 0.00
C MET A 423 12.10 27.44 -1.47
N GLU A 424 12.30 28.50 -2.25
CA GLU A 424 12.49 28.47 -3.70
C GLU A 424 13.69 27.60 -4.12
N ASP A 425 14.76 27.58 -3.33
CA ASP A 425 15.98 26.77 -3.51
C ASP A 425 15.75 25.25 -3.55
N PHE A 426 14.57 24.76 -3.16
CA PHE A 426 14.22 23.35 -3.20
C PHE A 426 13.42 22.97 -4.46
N ASN A 427 12.92 23.94 -5.23
CA ASN A 427 12.17 23.71 -6.46
C ASN A 427 13.08 23.28 -7.61
N ASN A 428 12.86 22.10 -8.17
CA ASN A 428 13.61 21.56 -9.32
C ASN A 428 13.23 22.18 -10.68
N GLY A 429 12.56 23.33 -10.69
CA GLY A 429 12.05 24.01 -11.88
C GLY A 429 10.76 23.39 -12.46
N LYS A 430 10.20 22.35 -11.84
CA LYS A 430 8.94 21.69 -12.26
C LYS A 430 7.83 21.79 -11.20
N GLY A 431 8.05 22.54 -10.12
CA GLY A 431 7.15 22.63 -8.98
C GLY A 431 7.20 21.37 -8.09
N LEU A 432 8.38 20.75 -8.00
CA LEU A 432 8.66 19.50 -7.28
C LEU A 432 10.05 19.56 -6.63
N ILE A 433 10.35 18.66 -5.70
CA ILE A 433 11.67 18.50 -5.06
C ILE A 433 12.33 17.21 -5.58
N ASN A 434 13.63 17.25 -5.86
CA ASN A 434 14.39 16.06 -6.23
C ASN A 434 14.75 15.22 -4.99
N ALA A 435 14.71 13.90 -5.15
CA ALA A 435 15.09 12.93 -4.12
C ALA A 435 16.15 11.97 -4.66
N ASP A 436 17.10 11.55 -3.84
CA ASP A 436 17.97 10.42 -4.13
C ASP A 436 17.32 9.07 -3.74
N LYS A 437 18.09 7.97 -3.84
CA LYS A 437 17.61 6.61 -3.49
C LYS A 437 17.35 6.39 -1.98
N PHE A 438 17.73 7.34 -1.14
CA PHE A 438 17.52 7.36 0.31
C PHE A 438 16.56 8.49 0.73
N TYR A 439 15.83 9.07 -0.23
CA TYR A 439 14.92 10.18 0.00
C TYR A 439 15.61 11.44 0.57
N GLN A 440 16.94 11.54 0.44
CA GLN A 440 17.68 12.76 0.76
C GLN A 440 17.63 13.73 -0.42
N VAL A 441 17.54 15.03 -0.13
CA VAL A 441 17.60 16.08 -1.15
C VAL A 441 19.04 16.14 -1.70
N PRO A 442 19.25 15.98 -3.02
CA PRO A 442 20.60 15.94 -3.59
C PRO A 442 21.45 17.17 -3.20
N ASN A 443 22.67 16.91 -2.74
CA ASN A 443 23.63 17.90 -2.25
C ASN A 443 23.20 18.71 -1.00
N LYS A 444 22.15 18.29 -0.28
CA LYS A 444 21.74 18.89 1.01
C LYS A 444 21.66 17.82 2.12
N PRO A 445 22.79 17.45 2.76
CA PRO A 445 22.81 16.49 3.87
C PRO A 445 21.92 16.92 5.03
N GLY A 446 21.14 15.99 5.59
CA GLY A 446 20.19 16.27 6.67
C GLY A 446 18.81 16.77 6.21
N PHE A 447 18.63 17.05 4.93
CA PHE A 447 17.35 17.41 4.34
C PHE A 447 16.80 16.24 3.53
N PHE A 448 15.63 15.76 3.91
CA PHE A 448 14.95 14.63 3.30
C PHE A 448 13.62 15.08 2.71
N VAL A 449 13.03 14.27 1.84
CA VAL A 449 11.78 14.60 1.16
C VAL A 449 10.95 13.32 0.93
N CYS A 450 9.63 13.38 1.12
CA CYS A 450 8.74 12.28 0.78
C CYS A 450 7.36 12.76 0.30
N GLY A 451 6.63 11.87 -0.38
CA GLY A 451 5.28 12.09 -0.86
C GLY A 451 5.18 12.88 -2.17
N ASP A 452 3.99 13.43 -2.41
CA ASP A 452 3.60 13.98 -3.72
C ASP A 452 4.50 15.12 -4.23
N ILE A 453 5.25 15.76 -3.33
CA ILE A 453 6.21 16.82 -3.70
C ILE A 453 7.40 16.30 -4.52
N ILE A 454 7.70 15.00 -4.47
CA ILE A 454 8.66 14.35 -5.39
C ILE A 454 7.97 14.11 -6.74
N ARG A 455 6.79 13.49 -6.68
CA ARG A 455 5.92 13.16 -7.82
C ARG A 455 4.54 12.79 -7.26
N PRO A 456 3.43 13.43 -7.68
CA PRO A 456 2.09 13.06 -7.26
C PRO A 456 1.80 11.57 -7.48
N HIS A 457 1.25 10.90 -6.47
CA HIS A 457 1.02 9.47 -6.48
C HIS A 457 -0.14 9.04 -5.56
N LEU A 458 -0.31 7.73 -5.40
CA LEU A 458 -1.27 7.13 -4.47
C LEU A 458 -0.88 7.37 -3.01
N LEU A 459 -1.88 7.53 -2.13
CA LEU A 459 -1.69 7.69 -0.68
C LEU A 459 -0.86 6.54 -0.06
N THR A 460 -1.11 5.29 -0.45
CA THR A 460 -0.29 4.13 -0.02
C THR A 460 1.19 4.29 -0.39
N THR A 461 1.52 4.93 -1.52
CA THR A 461 2.91 5.17 -1.92
C THR A 461 3.57 6.21 -1.03
N VAL A 462 2.89 7.31 -0.69
CA VAL A 462 3.51 8.35 0.15
C VAL A 462 3.79 7.84 1.58
N ILE A 463 2.99 6.88 2.06
CA ILE A 463 3.21 6.16 3.32
C ILE A 463 4.46 5.28 3.27
N GLY A 464 4.64 4.49 2.19
CA GLY A 464 5.87 3.69 2.01
C GLY A 464 7.13 4.54 1.88
N GLN A 465 7.07 5.63 1.10
CA GLN A 465 8.16 6.61 1.00
C GLN A 465 8.52 7.20 2.36
N ALA A 466 7.53 7.51 3.20
CA ALA A 466 7.74 8.04 4.54
C ALA A 466 8.44 7.04 5.48
N SER A 467 8.15 5.74 5.37
CA SER A 467 8.85 4.69 6.11
C SER A 467 10.35 4.64 5.74
N ILE A 468 10.65 4.67 4.44
CA ILE A 468 12.04 4.67 3.93
C ILE A 468 12.77 5.96 4.34
N ALA A 469 12.13 7.12 4.19
CA ALA A 469 12.72 8.40 4.60
C ALA A 469 13.00 8.45 6.12
N ALA A 470 12.09 7.93 6.96
CA ALA A 470 12.31 7.83 8.40
C ALA A 470 13.44 6.87 8.79
N GLU A 471 13.67 5.80 8.01
CA GLU A 471 14.84 4.95 8.17
C GLU A 471 16.14 5.66 7.76
N SER A 472 16.14 6.39 6.64
CA SER A 472 17.32 7.12 6.17
C SER A 472 17.68 8.32 7.08
N ILE A 473 16.70 9.01 7.65
CA ILE A 473 16.90 10.02 8.70
C ILE A 473 17.55 9.38 9.94
N ASP A 474 17.06 8.21 10.38
CA ASP A 474 17.58 7.50 11.56
C ASP A 474 19.04 7.03 11.37
N GLN A 475 19.36 6.50 10.19
CA GLN A 475 20.74 6.12 9.83
C GLN A 475 21.66 7.35 9.80
N TYR A 476 21.23 8.45 9.17
CA TYR A 476 21.96 9.73 9.14
C TYR A 476 22.22 10.29 10.55
N LEU A 477 21.20 10.34 11.41
CA LEU A 477 21.31 10.84 12.79
C LEU A 477 22.23 9.96 13.66
N LYS A 478 22.28 8.65 13.39
CA LYS A 478 23.20 7.69 14.01
C LYS A 478 24.60 7.69 13.39
N LYS A 479 24.85 8.47 12.33
CA LYS A 479 26.09 8.46 11.52
C LYS A 479 26.44 7.07 10.98
N GLN A 480 25.43 6.32 10.56
CA GLN A 480 25.58 5.01 9.95
C GLN A 480 25.61 5.14 8.42
N GLU A 481 26.51 4.39 7.78
CA GLU A 481 26.54 4.28 6.32
C GLU A 481 25.24 3.64 5.81
N PRO A 482 24.58 4.21 4.79
CA PRO A 482 23.34 3.66 4.27
C PRO A 482 23.51 2.24 3.73
N SER A 483 22.69 1.31 4.22
CA SER A 483 22.73 -0.09 3.80
C SER A 483 22.14 -0.27 2.40
N LYS A 484 22.52 -1.38 1.73
CA LYS A 484 21.87 -1.78 0.47
C LYS A 484 20.44 -2.27 0.80
N ARG A 485 19.44 -1.55 0.30
CA ARG A 485 18.03 -1.95 0.41
C ARG A 485 17.78 -3.31 -0.30
N PRO A 486 16.86 -4.14 0.21
CA PRO A 486 16.51 -5.43 -0.39
C PRO A 486 15.91 -5.25 -1.80
N LYS A 487 15.85 -6.34 -2.58
CA LYS A 487 15.28 -6.31 -3.93
C LYS A 487 13.74 -6.25 -3.91
N VAL A 488 13.14 -6.83 -2.87
CA VAL A 488 11.71 -6.77 -2.57
C VAL A 488 11.57 -5.95 -1.28
N ASP A 489 11.37 -4.65 -1.41
CA ASP A 489 11.49 -3.67 -0.31
C ASP A 489 10.17 -3.46 0.43
N VAL A 490 9.91 -4.35 1.40
CA VAL A 490 8.66 -4.47 2.14
C VAL A 490 8.93 -4.93 3.59
N HIS A 491 7.93 -4.84 4.46
CA HIS A 491 8.00 -5.33 5.84
C HIS A 491 7.93 -6.87 5.89
N HIS A 492 9.10 -7.52 5.92
CA HIS A 492 9.18 -8.98 5.95
C HIS A 492 8.80 -9.58 7.30
N PHE A 493 8.05 -10.69 7.27
CA PHE A 493 7.94 -11.60 8.40
C PHE A 493 9.30 -12.22 8.71
N LYS A 494 9.70 -12.24 9.99
CA LYS A 494 10.95 -12.87 10.44
C LYS A 494 10.66 -14.03 11.38
N LEU A 495 11.04 -15.23 10.97
CA LEU A 495 10.82 -16.43 11.78
C LEU A 495 11.59 -16.40 13.11
N LEU A 496 12.79 -15.83 13.15
CA LEU A 496 13.59 -15.74 14.38
C LEU A 496 12.92 -14.85 15.43
N ASP A 497 12.45 -13.66 15.03
CA ASP A 497 11.71 -12.73 15.89
C ASP A 497 10.43 -13.41 16.43
N LYS A 498 9.70 -14.15 15.58
CA LYS A 498 8.52 -14.91 15.99
C LYS A 498 8.84 -16.08 16.93
N LEU A 499 9.97 -16.75 16.75
CA LEU A 499 10.44 -17.78 17.67
C LEU A 499 10.82 -17.18 19.03
N GLN A 500 11.43 -16.00 19.05
CA GLN A 500 11.73 -15.28 20.29
C GLN A 500 10.46 -14.87 21.04
N GLU A 501 9.44 -14.37 20.33
CA GLU A 501 8.12 -14.01 20.90
C GLU A 501 7.48 -15.17 21.69
N VAL A 502 7.61 -16.40 21.18
CA VAL A 502 7.00 -17.60 21.78
C VAL A 502 7.96 -18.43 22.66
N GLY A 503 9.16 -17.91 22.97
CA GLY A 503 10.14 -18.58 23.84
C GLY A 503 10.87 -19.78 23.21
N LEU A 504 10.92 -19.86 21.87
CA LEU A 504 11.53 -20.94 21.08
C LEU A 504 12.80 -20.48 20.34
N THR A 505 13.50 -19.48 20.87
CA THR A 505 14.78 -18.97 20.32
C THR A 505 15.81 -20.10 20.16
N PRO A 506 16.44 -20.26 18.98
CA PRO A 506 17.57 -21.19 18.82
C PRO A 506 18.73 -20.85 19.76
N GLN A 507 19.48 -21.87 20.18
CA GLN A 507 20.67 -21.67 21.02
C GLN A 507 21.81 -21.03 20.21
N ALA A 508 22.79 -20.43 20.88
CA ALA A 508 24.02 -20.01 20.20
C ALA A 508 24.78 -21.24 19.68
N PHE A 509 25.22 -21.20 18.42
CA PHE A 509 26.11 -22.21 17.86
C PHE A 509 27.43 -22.25 18.64
N LYS A 510 27.86 -23.46 19.00
CA LYS A 510 29.15 -23.72 19.65
C LYS A 510 29.97 -24.60 18.70
N PRO A 511 31.13 -24.12 18.21
CA PRO A 511 31.97 -24.93 17.36
C PRO A 511 32.57 -26.11 18.14
N GLU A 512 32.55 -27.29 17.54
CA GLU A 512 33.11 -28.52 18.09
C GLU A 512 34.12 -29.07 17.07
N GLY A 513 35.41 -29.18 17.44
CA GLY A 513 36.45 -29.61 16.52
C GLY A 513 37.82 -28.96 16.78
N PRO A 514 38.83 -29.30 15.97
CA PRO A 514 40.20 -28.83 16.16
C PRO A 514 40.36 -27.33 15.86
N ALA A 515 41.40 -26.72 16.42
CA ALA A 515 41.53 -25.27 16.55
C ALA A 515 42.01 -24.52 15.27
N ASP A 516 42.10 -25.23 14.15
CA ASP A 516 42.74 -24.83 12.88
C ASP A 516 41.76 -24.61 11.70
N GLU A 517 40.57 -25.23 11.71
CA GLU A 517 39.52 -25.00 10.70
C GLU A 517 38.78 -23.66 10.90
N ARG A 518 37.81 -23.25 10.08
CA ARG A 518 36.96 -22.07 10.43
C ARG A 518 35.91 -22.48 11.46
N PRO A 519 35.49 -21.62 12.41
CA PRO A 519 34.47 -21.98 13.40
C PRO A 519 33.17 -22.55 12.81
N THR A 520 32.73 -22.08 11.64
CA THR A 520 31.56 -22.61 10.91
C THR A 520 31.73 -24.02 10.36
N ASP A 521 32.97 -24.45 10.15
CA ASP A 521 33.30 -25.77 9.61
C ASP A 521 33.53 -26.80 10.75
N ARG A 522 33.92 -26.29 11.94
CA ARG A 522 34.11 -27.06 13.19
C ARG A 522 32.77 -27.40 13.83
N GLY A 523 32.16 -28.52 13.46
CA GLY A 523 31.07 -29.11 14.25
C GLY A 523 30.10 -29.95 13.44
N GLN A 524 28.85 -29.95 13.92
CA GLN A 524 27.77 -30.75 13.34
C GLN A 524 27.37 -30.21 11.96
N ARG A 525 27.50 -31.04 10.92
CA ARG A 525 26.91 -30.75 9.60
C ARG A 525 25.41 -31.05 9.62
N GLY A 526 24.62 -30.19 8.96
CA GLY A 526 23.16 -30.27 8.98
C GLY A 526 22.52 -29.83 10.31
N THR A 527 21.23 -30.11 10.47
CA THR A 527 20.39 -29.56 11.56
C THR A 527 19.53 -30.61 12.29
N SER A 528 19.99 -31.87 12.41
CA SER A 528 19.32 -32.94 13.18
C SER A 528 20.17 -33.34 14.40
N LEU A 529 19.74 -33.26 15.65
CA LEU A 529 18.43 -32.94 16.24
C LEU A 529 17.29 -33.95 16.06
N GLN A 530 17.62 -35.25 16.05
CA GLN A 530 16.92 -36.29 16.85
C GLN A 530 15.39 -36.11 17.02
N GLY A 531 14.63 -35.92 15.93
CA GLY A 531 13.17 -35.81 15.95
C GLY A 531 12.57 -34.52 16.56
N LYS A 532 13.33 -33.42 16.66
CA LYS A 532 12.82 -32.12 17.12
C LYS A 532 12.79 -31.07 16.01
N ALA A 533 11.66 -30.39 15.88
CA ALA A 533 11.55 -29.26 14.95
C ALA A 533 12.33 -28.04 15.45
N VAL A 534 12.36 -27.81 16.78
CA VAL A 534 13.19 -26.82 17.47
C VAL A 534 14.14 -27.54 18.42
N GLY A 535 15.44 -27.45 18.16
CA GLY A 535 16.49 -27.97 19.02
C GLY A 535 17.84 -27.47 18.54
N GLY A 536 18.83 -27.42 19.44
CA GLY A 536 20.16 -26.93 19.10
C GLY A 536 20.16 -25.47 18.64
N PHE A 537 20.94 -25.17 17.60
CA PHE A 537 21.39 -23.81 17.29
C PHE A 537 20.80 -23.15 16.03
N ALA A 538 19.91 -23.83 15.30
CA ALA A 538 19.42 -23.37 14.01
C ALA A 538 17.95 -23.75 13.74
N VAL A 539 17.38 -23.21 12.66
CA VAL A 539 16.07 -23.64 12.14
C VAL A 539 16.29 -24.71 11.07
N HIS A 540 15.74 -25.90 11.31
CA HIS A 540 15.90 -27.05 10.43
C HIS A 540 15.24 -26.83 9.06
N ASN A 541 16.03 -27.01 7.99
CA ASN A 541 15.65 -26.93 6.57
C ASN A 541 14.91 -25.65 6.14
N TYR A 542 15.11 -24.53 6.85
CA TYR A 542 14.46 -23.26 6.55
C TYR A 542 15.42 -22.31 5.82
N GLU A 543 14.91 -21.66 4.78
CA GLU A 543 15.61 -20.61 4.06
C GLU A 543 14.68 -19.41 3.89
N ASP A 544 15.13 -18.21 4.25
CA ASP A 544 14.39 -16.98 3.98
C ASP A 544 14.93 -16.31 2.71
N ARG A 545 14.04 -16.10 1.74
CA ARG A 545 14.29 -15.38 0.49
C ARG A 545 13.28 -14.26 0.25
N ALA A 546 12.56 -13.84 1.28
CA ALA A 546 11.50 -12.84 1.16
C ALA A 546 12.02 -11.48 0.64
N ASP A 547 13.28 -11.15 0.90
CA ASP A 547 14.00 -9.96 0.46
C ASP A 547 14.37 -9.95 -1.05
N ALA A 548 14.33 -11.12 -1.70
CA ALA A 548 14.86 -11.35 -3.05
C ALA A 548 13.83 -11.97 -4.03
N GLU A 549 12.88 -12.76 -3.53
CA GLU A 549 11.94 -13.56 -4.31
C GLU A 549 10.46 -13.28 -3.95
N ILE A 550 9.65 -13.18 -5.00
CA ILE A 550 8.18 -13.04 -4.91
C ILE A 550 7.56 -14.35 -5.38
N CYS A 551 6.67 -14.94 -4.58
CA CYS A 551 6.02 -16.21 -4.88
C CYS A 551 5.00 -16.09 -6.03
N GLN A 552 5.24 -16.79 -7.15
CA GLN A 552 4.37 -16.75 -8.33
C GLN A 552 3.24 -17.79 -8.25
N SER A 553 2.11 -17.55 -8.93
CA SER A 553 0.99 -18.51 -8.95
C SER A 553 1.36 -19.86 -9.58
N SER A 554 2.31 -19.88 -10.52
CA SER A 554 2.88 -21.10 -11.11
C SER A 554 3.72 -21.94 -10.15
N GLU A 555 4.03 -21.44 -8.95
CA GLU A 555 4.72 -22.18 -7.89
C GLU A 555 3.76 -22.85 -6.91
N LEU A 556 2.44 -22.65 -7.07
CA LEU A 556 1.40 -23.07 -6.14
C LEU A 556 0.66 -24.31 -6.67
N PHE A 557 0.34 -25.26 -5.80
CA PHE A 557 -0.65 -26.28 -6.13
C PHE A 557 -2.07 -25.69 -6.02
N LEU A 558 -2.50 -24.97 -7.08
CA LEU A 558 -3.77 -24.25 -7.13
C LEU A 558 -5.01 -25.14 -6.93
N GLY A 559 -4.93 -26.43 -7.31
CA GLY A 559 -6.01 -27.40 -7.16
C GLY A 559 -6.42 -27.72 -5.71
N HIS A 560 -5.67 -27.21 -4.71
CA HIS A 560 -6.07 -27.27 -3.30
C HIS A 560 -7.11 -26.18 -2.92
N PHE A 561 -7.23 -25.10 -3.70
CA PHE A 561 -8.08 -23.97 -3.35
C PHE A 561 -9.42 -24.06 -4.09
N GLU A 562 -10.48 -24.37 -3.36
CA GLU A 562 -11.85 -24.36 -3.87
C GLU A 562 -12.33 -22.92 -4.15
N PHE A 563 -13.31 -22.82 -5.07
CA PHE A 563 -14.05 -21.58 -5.31
C PHE A 563 -14.75 -21.13 -4.02
N THR A 564 -14.64 -19.85 -3.69
CA THR A 564 -15.30 -19.23 -2.53
C THR A 564 -15.62 -17.79 -2.89
N PRO A 565 -16.90 -17.41 -3.04
CA PRO A 565 -17.25 -16.06 -3.46
C PRO A 565 -16.73 -15.01 -2.47
N ARG A 566 -16.23 -13.89 -3.00
CA ARG A 566 -15.72 -12.78 -2.17
C ARG A 566 -16.85 -12.13 -1.36
N ASN A 567 -16.58 -11.86 -0.09
CA ASN A 567 -17.43 -11.02 0.76
C ASN A 567 -17.28 -9.56 0.29
N LYS A 568 -18.31 -9.04 -0.37
CA LYS A 568 -18.35 -7.64 -0.82
C LYS A 568 -18.88 -6.75 0.30
N ARG A 569 -18.30 -5.55 0.42
CA ARG A 569 -18.83 -4.47 1.27
C ARG A 569 -20.16 -3.97 0.73
N THR A 570 -20.94 -3.33 1.60
CA THR A 570 -22.14 -2.58 1.18
C THR A 570 -21.72 -1.21 0.66
N GLU A 571 -22.17 -0.87 -0.55
CA GLU A 571 -21.89 0.40 -1.21
C GLU A 571 -23.17 1.27 -1.21
N MET A 572 -23.04 2.51 -0.75
CA MET A 572 -24.12 3.50 -0.59
C MET A 572 -23.96 4.62 -1.64
N VAL A 573 -23.93 4.24 -2.91
CA VAL A 573 -23.80 5.15 -4.05
C VAL A 573 -25.20 5.55 -4.52
N PRO A 574 -25.58 6.85 -4.45
CA PRO A 574 -26.90 7.30 -4.87
C PRO A 574 -27.04 7.24 -6.40
N ASP A 575 -28.27 7.16 -6.89
CA ASP A 575 -28.56 7.38 -8.30
C ASP A 575 -28.73 8.88 -8.64
N ALA A 576 -28.92 9.19 -9.92
CA ALA A 576 -29.08 10.55 -10.41
C ALA A 576 -30.30 11.30 -9.84
N GLN A 577 -31.28 10.63 -9.23
CA GLN A 577 -32.44 11.22 -8.56
C GLN A 577 -32.15 11.47 -7.07
N GLU A 578 -31.44 10.56 -6.41
CA GLU A 578 -31.11 10.61 -4.97
C GLU A 578 -29.83 11.40 -4.63
N VAL A 579 -28.99 11.71 -5.62
CA VAL A 579 -27.64 12.31 -5.41
C VAL A 579 -27.63 13.68 -4.74
N LEU A 580 -28.67 14.50 -4.91
CA LEU A 580 -28.69 15.88 -4.44
C LEU A 580 -28.68 15.96 -2.90
N GLY A 581 -27.60 16.52 -2.33
CA GLY A 581 -27.39 16.57 -0.89
C GLY A 581 -26.92 15.24 -0.26
N HIS A 582 -26.68 14.19 -1.06
CA HIS A 582 -26.24 12.90 -0.54
C HIS A 582 -24.75 12.92 -0.21
N PHE A 583 -24.41 12.99 1.08
CA PHE A 583 -23.02 13.00 1.58
C PHE A 583 -22.74 11.89 2.62
N LYS A 584 -23.57 10.84 2.68
CA LYS A 584 -23.33 9.66 3.53
C LYS A 584 -22.10 8.88 3.04
N GLU A 585 -21.42 8.19 3.96
CA GLU A 585 -20.26 7.35 3.67
C GLU A 585 -20.55 6.32 2.55
N ARG A 586 -19.65 6.24 1.56
CA ARG A 586 -19.80 5.42 0.35
C ARG A 586 -19.69 3.91 0.61
N MET A 587 -18.85 3.48 1.54
CA MET A 587 -18.49 2.06 1.72
C MET A 587 -18.51 1.64 3.19
N LEU A 588 -19.49 0.80 3.55
CA LEU A 588 -19.60 0.25 4.90
C LEU A 588 -18.70 -0.98 5.06
N GLY A 589 -17.99 -1.04 6.19
CA GLY A 589 -17.09 -2.15 6.51
C GLY A 589 -17.79 -3.50 6.63
N LEU A 590 -17.02 -4.58 6.49
CA LEU A 590 -17.51 -5.95 6.74
C LEU A 590 -17.77 -6.16 8.24
N SER A 591 -18.74 -7.02 8.60
CA SER A 591 -18.86 -7.53 9.96
C SER A 591 -17.66 -8.41 10.33
N GLU A 592 -17.38 -8.61 11.63
CA GLU A 592 -16.27 -9.46 12.07
C GLU A 592 -16.31 -10.88 11.45
N GLN A 593 -17.49 -11.47 11.35
CA GLN A 593 -17.68 -12.81 10.76
C GLN A 593 -17.34 -12.84 9.27
N GLN A 594 -17.77 -11.82 8.51
CA GLN A 594 -17.44 -11.67 7.08
C GLN A 594 -15.95 -11.36 6.89
N THR A 595 -15.35 -10.54 7.76
CA THR A 595 -13.91 -10.24 7.74
C THR A 595 -13.07 -11.49 7.94
N VAL A 596 -13.43 -12.34 8.91
CA VAL A 596 -12.75 -13.62 9.15
C VAL A 596 -12.98 -14.60 7.99
N ALA A 597 -14.19 -14.66 7.43
CA ALA A 597 -14.48 -15.46 6.24
C ALA A 597 -13.68 -15.00 5.01
N GLU A 598 -13.51 -13.69 4.84
CA GLU A 598 -12.74 -13.12 3.75
C GLU A 598 -11.24 -13.38 3.92
N ALA A 599 -10.70 -13.23 5.13
CA ALA A 599 -9.31 -13.55 5.40
C ALA A 599 -8.99 -15.05 5.22
N LYS A 600 -9.96 -15.95 5.46
CA LYS A 600 -9.82 -17.39 5.15
C LYS A 600 -9.58 -17.67 3.66
N ARG A 601 -9.95 -16.76 2.75
CA ARG A 601 -9.63 -16.87 1.31
C ARG A 601 -8.12 -16.65 1.02
N CYS A 602 -7.30 -16.23 1.99
CA CYS A 602 -5.85 -16.08 1.80
C CYS A 602 -5.15 -17.42 1.50
N MET A 603 -4.45 -17.49 0.35
CA MET A 603 -3.69 -18.68 -0.07
C MET A 603 -2.31 -18.81 0.61
N SER A 604 -1.90 -17.85 1.45
CA SER A 604 -0.62 -17.87 2.19
C SER A 604 0.64 -18.13 1.34
N CYS A 605 0.67 -17.62 0.11
CA CYS A 605 1.78 -17.81 -0.85
C CYS A 605 3.16 -17.61 -0.19
N GLY A 606 4.10 -18.52 -0.43
CA GLY A 606 5.47 -18.47 0.10
C GLY A 606 5.60 -18.77 1.60
N MET A 607 4.61 -19.42 2.23
CA MET A 607 4.61 -19.72 3.68
C MET A 607 3.68 -20.90 4.02
N CYS A 608 4.00 -21.69 5.06
CA CYS A 608 3.11 -22.74 5.55
C CYS A 608 1.81 -22.18 6.19
N PHE A 609 0.71 -22.92 6.07
CA PHE A 609 -0.57 -22.63 6.73
C PHE A 609 -1.27 -23.88 7.30
N GLU A 610 -0.47 -24.90 7.65
CA GLU A 610 -0.95 -26.04 8.45
C GLU A 610 -1.95 -26.99 7.75
N CYS A 611 -1.98 -27.01 6.41
CA CYS A 611 -2.90 -27.83 5.59
C CYS A 611 -2.67 -29.36 5.60
N ASP A 612 -1.65 -29.85 6.32
CA ASP A 612 -1.27 -31.27 6.44
C ASP A 612 -0.91 -32.07 5.16
N ASN A 613 -1.16 -31.58 3.93
CA ASN A 613 -0.88 -32.32 2.69
C ASN A 613 0.50 -32.99 2.66
N CYS A 614 1.56 -32.24 2.98
CA CYS A 614 2.94 -32.73 2.97
C CYS A 614 3.21 -33.87 3.97
N VAL A 615 2.43 -33.98 5.04
CA VAL A 615 2.48 -35.09 6.02
C VAL A 615 1.69 -36.28 5.47
N ILE A 616 0.45 -36.04 5.01
CA ILE A 616 -0.49 -37.06 4.51
C ILE A 616 0.08 -37.82 3.30
N PHE A 617 0.68 -37.09 2.35
CA PHE A 617 1.19 -37.67 1.10
C PHE A 617 2.66 -38.12 1.19
N CYS A 618 3.32 -38.10 2.36
CA CYS A 618 4.70 -38.54 2.49
C CYS A 618 4.78 -40.08 2.60
N PRO A 619 5.25 -40.82 1.58
CA PRO A 619 5.22 -42.28 1.60
C PRO A 619 6.18 -42.89 2.64
N GLN A 620 7.21 -42.14 3.04
CA GLN A 620 8.22 -42.58 4.01
C GLN A 620 7.94 -42.07 5.44
N THR A 621 6.85 -41.34 5.68
CA THR A 621 6.58 -40.62 6.95
C THR A 621 7.73 -39.69 7.40
N ALA A 622 8.55 -39.24 6.45
CA ALA A 622 9.69 -38.37 6.68
C ALA A 622 9.26 -36.95 7.09
N VAL A 623 8.19 -36.42 6.51
CA VAL A 623 7.62 -35.11 6.91
C VAL A 623 6.72 -35.33 8.13
N LYS A 624 7.09 -34.71 9.25
CA LYS A 624 6.45 -34.89 10.56
C LYS A 624 5.93 -33.54 11.07
N ARG A 625 4.81 -33.55 11.79
CA ARG A 625 4.32 -32.35 12.50
C ARG A 625 5.28 -32.00 13.63
N THR A 626 5.53 -30.71 13.79
CA THR A 626 6.20 -30.16 14.97
C THR A 626 5.37 -30.47 16.24
N PRO A 627 5.98 -30.87 17.37
CA PRO A 627 5.27 -30.99 18.64
C PRO A 627 4.53 -29.69 19.00
N LYS A 628 3.30 -29.76 19.51
CA LYS A 628 2.46 -28.58 19.76
C LYS A 628 3.08 -27.54 20.71
N ALA A 629 3.97 -27.96 21.61
CA ALA A 629 4.73 -27.07 22.49
C ALA A 629 5.92 -26.37 21.82
N GLU A 630 6.28 -26.79 20.61
CA GLU A 630 7.43 -26.32 19.81
C GLU A 630 6.98 -25.70 18.46
N SER A 631 5.67 -25.66 18.17
CA SER A 631 5.11 -25.22 16.89
C SER A 631 4.79 -23.72 16.87
N THR A 632 5.12 -23.03 15.78
CA THR A 632 4.74 -21.65 15.55
C THR A 632 4.49 -21.37 14.05
N MET A 633 3.98 -20.20 13.73
CA MET A 633 3.74 -19.73 12.36
C MET A 633 5.03 -19.83 11.53
N GLY A 634 4.96 -20.43 10.35
CA GLY A 634 6.13 -20.76 9.51
C GLY A 634 6.84 -22.07 9.87
N ARG A 635 6.58 -22.69 11.04
CA ARG A 635 7.27 -23.90 11.55
C ARG A 635 6.30 -24.98 12.05
N TYR A 636 5.38 -25.39 11.18
CA TYR A 636 4.37 -26.42 11.46
C TYR A 636 4.88 -27.86 11.27
N VAL A 637 5.83 -28.07 10.35
CA VAL A 637 6.40 -29.38 9.99
C VAL A 637 7.92 -29.33 9.93
N TYR A 638 8.54 -30.50 10.05
CA TYR A 638 9.97 -30.73 9.84
C TYR A 638 10.18 -32.02 9.01
N THR A 639 11.35 -32.20 8.40
CA THR A 639 11.63 -33.35 7.52
C THR A 639 12.79 -34.18 8.02
N ASP A 640 12.50 -35.40 8.44
CA ASP A 640 13.50 -36.39 8.83
C ASP A 640 14.29 -36.88 7.60
N TYR A 641 15.48 -36.31 7.38
CA TYR A 641 16.36 -36.64 6.25
C TYR A 641 16.90 -38.08 6.29
N ALA A 642 16.85 -38.78 7.42
CA ALA A 642 17.18 -40.21 7.47
C ALA A 642 16.07 -41.10 6.89
N LEU A 643 14.84 -40.57 6.77
CA LEU A 643 13.69 -41.22 6.14
C LEU A 643 13.38 -40.66 4.75
N CYS A 644 13.95 -39.51 4.38
CA CYS A 644 13.63 -38.87 3.12
C CYS A 644 14.40 -39.54 1.96
N ILE A 645 13.66 -40.02 0.95
CA ILE A 645 14.22 -40.53 -0.32
C ILE A 645 14.21 -39.49 -1.45
N GLY A 646 13.76 -38.25 -1.17
CA GLY A 646 13.67 -37.23 -2.21
C GLY A 646 12.58 -37.47 -3.27
N CYS A 647 11.49 -38.18 -2.98
CA CYS A 647 10.42 -38.47 -3.97
C CYS A 647 9.63 -37.25 -4.52
N HIS A 648 9.99 -36.01 -4.14
CA HIS A 648 9.35 -34.73 -4.52
C HIS A 648 7.87 -34.52 -4.13
N ILE A 649 7.07 -35.57 -3.89
CA ILE A 649 5.60 -35.51 -3.65
C ILE A 649 5.20 -34.38 -2.68
N CYS A 650 5.91 -34.21 -1.56
CA CYS A 650 5.60 -33.19 -0.56
C CYS A 650 5.74 -31.73 -1.05
N ALA A 651 6.56 -31.49 -2.08
CA ALA A 651 6.65 -30.21 -2.77
C ALA A 651 5.50 -30.06 -3.77
N ASP A 652 5.21 -31.10 -4.54
CA ASP A 652 4.16 -31.09 -5.57
C ASP A 652 2.75 -30.87 -4.99
N VAL A 653 2.47 -31.40 -3.78
CA VAL A 653 1.20 -31.19 -3.08
C VAL A 653 1.16 -29.94 -2.19
N CYS A 654 2.21 -29.11 -2.19
CA CYS A 654 2.32 -27.93 -1.34
C CYS A 654 1.48 -26.77 -1.91
N PRO A 655 0.35 -26.36 -1.29
CA PRO A 655 -0.54 -25.35 -1.88
C PRO A 655 0.10 -23.97 -1.99
N THR A 656 1.10 -23.68 -1.16
CA THR A 656 1.68 -22.33 -1.02
C THR A 656 3.04 -22.16 -1.69
N GLY A 657 3.57 -23.21 -2.33
CA GLY A 657 4.91 -23.21 -2.92
C GLY A 657 6.05 -23.09 -1.90
N TYR A 658 5.76 -23.26 -0.60
CA TYR A 658 6.71 -23.10 0.50
C TYR A 658 7.74 -24.22 0.57
N ILE A 659 7.41 -25.42 0.09
CA ILE A 659 8.35 -26.54 0.01
C ILE A 659 8.99 -26.55 -1.38
N LYS A 660 10.32 -26.48 -1.42
CA LYS A 660 11.15 -26.69 -2.62
C LYS A 660 12.12 -27.84 -2.38
N MET A 661 12.67 -28.39 -3.46
CA MET A 661 13.63 -29.51 -3.38
C MET A 661 15.06 -28.98 -3.59
N GLY A 662 15.79 -28.81 -2.50
CA GLY A 662 17.20 -28.41 -2.46
C GLY A 662 18.12 -29.62 -2.30
N MET A 663 19.45 -29.46 -2.36
CA MET A 663 20.36 -30.57 -2.00
C MET A 663 20.26 -30.84 -0.50
N GLY A 664 20.02 -32.09 -0.12
CA GLY A 664 20.17 -32.55 1.26
C GLY A 664 21.59 -33.07 1.48
N ASP A 665 22.20 -32.67 2.59
CA ASP A 665 23.38 -33.37 3.09
C ASP A 665 22.93 -34.73 3.67
N HIS A 666 23.32 -35.81 2.99
CA HIS A 666 23.26 -37.19 3.50
C HIS A 666 24.65 -37.59 4.03
#